data_AF-A0A7X7GQ69-F1
#
_entry.id   AF-A0A7X7GQ69-F1
#
_cell.length_a   1.000
_cell.length_b   1.000
_cell.length_c   1.000
_cell.angle_alpha   90.00
_cell.angle_beta   90.00
_cell.angle_gamma   90.00
#
_symmetry.space_group_name_H-M   'P 1'
#
loop_
_entity.id
_entity.type
_entity.pdbx_description
1 polymer ?
#
loop_
_entity_poly.entity_id
_entity_poly.type
_entity_poly.pdbx_seq_one_letter_code
_entity_poly.pdbx_strand_id
1 'polypeptide(L)'
;MRGRRATGRLATGRLATGCLVALGACGCRPAATAPLPGGHEAPPAGAHAAAPHADSSRAEGSERSLRTSVARGDVRLVLWITVDQLRGDSFERFAHLLEPGGFELLLHDGAYYSNAHFAHALTETAPGHATLFTGAAPAQHGIVGNSWLDPRTGAGIASVQDDDAPLLGPQPPASASTSPSPTNSPSPTNSPPTAPAPPAPAPPAPAPTASAPTASGRSPRHLLLPTIGDALIAASGGRSKVVSISAKDRAAILPGGFGGKAFWLEPQGFVTSRYYYDELPAWVARHAEEHPLERFRGTEWGLLYAPERYERRAQDDRAAERPAFGLGRTFPHPLDGNDLELAGAVAATPFVDELTVSFALRALVAEELGADDAPDLLAVSLSATDRVGHAFGPESLEAEDNFARLDRQLARLLAAVNERVGAERTLVVLSADHGGCETAEQGEALGLRGARITPEELVAAARAFAKRELGDPDLVLGYANPSLWLDRARLQRRGLSPRAVAERLAETLRARDDVYDAFATEALLEGDLRATSELDDGALVPLSRRVRASLYPGRSGDVYVVPRPHSLLLQNAEIAATHGSPWAYDSHVPLLVAGPGVRPGIHAAPVGPHQLATTVALLLGIPAPAGATRHALTDLLDAGAPGP
;
A
#
# COMPACT_ATOMS: atom_id res chain seq x y z
N MET A 1 36.68 54.15 8.98
CA MET A 1 38.17 54.16 8.82
C MET A 1 38.65 52.72 9.08
N ARG A 2 39.47 52.08 8.22
CA ARG A 2 40.96 51.89 8.34
C ARG A 2 41.41 51.51 9.77
N GLY A 3 42.23 50.48 10.06
CA GLY A 3 42.96 49.40 9.31
C GLY A 3 43.88 48.65 10.31
N ARG A 4 44.62 47.54 10.08
CA ARG A 4 45.07 46.69 8.93
C ARG A 4 45.16 45.22 9.44
N ARG A 5 44.86 44.15 8.66
CA ARG A 5 45.75 43.37 7.75
C ARG A 5 47.16 42.96 8.24
N ALA A 6 47.32 41.67 8.53
CA ALA A 6 48.29 40.73 7.91
C ALA A 6 47.63 39.32 7.89
N THR A 7 47.84 38.32 7.01
CA THR A 7 48.71 37.97 5.86
C THR A 7 50.03 37.21 6.13
N GLY A 8 50.01 35.89 5.90
CA GLY A 8 51.17 35.00 5.71
C GLY A 8 50.82 33.78 4.83
N ARG A 9 51.71 33.35 3.92
CA ARG A 9 51.53 32.22 2.98
C ARG A 9 52.90 31.78 2.43
N LEU A 10 52.95 30.64 1.71
CA LEU A 10 54.15 29.95 1.18
C LEU A 10 54.91 29.16 2.27
N ALA A 11 55.65 28.08 1.96
CA ALA A 11 56.06 27.57 0.65
C ALA A 11 55.89 26.03 0.47
N THR A 12 56.10 25.59 -0.77
CA THR A 12 55.96 24.23 -1.31
C THR A 12 57.06 23.24 -0.91
N GLY A 13 56.73 21.94 -0.91
CA GLY A 13 57.71 20.85 -1.01
C GLY A 13 57.15 19.64 -1.77
N ARG A 14 57.80 19.24 -2.87
CA ARG A 14 57.59 17.96 -3.58
C ARG A 14 58.87 17.13 -3.46
N LEU A 15 58.73 15.83 -3.20
CA LEU A 15 59.71 14.80 -3.57
C LEU A 15 58.95 13.49 -3.83
N ALA A 16 59.56 12.56 -4.57
CA ALA A 16 58.87 11.38 -5.13
C ALA A 16 59.65 10.08 -4.84
N THR A 17 58.91 8.96 -4.79
CA THR A 17 59.29 7.54 -5.04
C THR A 17 58.04 6.70 -4.66
N GLY A 18 57.61 5.63 -5.33
CA GLY A 18 58.11 5.00 -6.57
C GLY A 18 58.33 3.48 -6.40
N CYS A 19 57.30 2.65 -6.58
CA CYS A 19 57.42 1.18 -6.65
C CYS A 19 56.31 0.51 -7.47
N LEU A 20 56.64 -0.59 -8.14
CA LEU A 20 55.71 -1.49 -8.87
C LEU A 20 55.60 -2.83 -8.12
N VAL A 21 54.42 -3.44 -8.12
CA VAL A 21 54.16 -4.90 -8.24
C VAL A 21 52.77 -5.01 -8.91
N ALA A 22 52.65 -5.20 -10.23
CA ALA A 22 52.79 -6.45 -11.00
C ALA A 22 51.55 -7.38 -10.92
N LEU A 23 50.99 -7.69 -12.10
CA LEU A 23 49.85 -8.58 -12.29
C LEU A 23 50.28 -10.06 -12.24
N GLY A 24 49.41 -10.94 -11.72
CA GLY A 24 49.57 -12.40 -11.80
C GLY A 24 48.25 -13.06 -12.17
N ALA A 25 48.24 -13.88 -13.22
CA ALA A 25 47.03 -14.54 -13.72
C ALA A 25 47.25 -16.05 -13.91
N CYS A 26 46.33 -16.86 -13.39
CA CYS A 26 46.10 -18.28 -13.65
C CYS A 26 44.65 -18.61 -13.21
N GLY A 27 43.95 -19.60 -13.77
CA GLY A 27 44.31 -20.48 -14.87
C GLY A 27 43.45 -21.75 -14.85
N CYS A 28 42.39 -21.83 -15.68
CA CYS A 28 41.40 -22.91 -15.60
C CYS A 28 41.79 -24.14 -16.44
N ARG A 29 41.57 -25.37 -15.92
CA ARG A 29 40.86 -26.49 -16.61
C ARG A 29 40.65 -27.73 -15.70
N PRO A 30 39.76 -28.69 -16.06
CA PRO A 30 39.18 -29.67 -15.12
C PRO A 30 39.54 -31.16 -15.39
N ALA A 31 39.06 -32.02 -14.48
CA ALA A 31 38.90 -33.48 -14.60
C ALA A 31 37.83 -33.91 -13.56
N ALA A 32 37.22 -35.11 -13.54
CA ALA A 32 36.85 -36.16 -14.51
C ALA A 32 35.93 -37.17 -13.75
N THR A 33 35.40 -38.24 -14.37
CA THR A 33 34.22 -38.99 -13.85
C THR A 33 34.42 -40.47 -13.47
N ALA A 34 33.52 -40.97 -12.60
CA ALA A 34 33.09 -42.38 -12.39
C ALA A 34 34.05 -43.35 -11.64
N PRO A 35 33.61 -44.57 -11.20
CA PRO A 35 32.25 -45.15 -11.11
C PRO A 35 31.90 -45.79 -9.73
N LEU A 36 30.73 -46.47 -9.63
CA LEU A 36 30.25 -47.28 -8.48
C LEU A 36 30.36 -48.81 -8.71
N PRO A 37 30.42 -49.60 -7.63
CA PRO A 37 29.65 -50.86 -7.44
C PRO A 37 28.76 -50.77 -6.17
N GLY A 38 27.75 -51.60 -5.86
CA GLY A 38 27.47 -53.01 -6.18
C GLY A 38 28.14 -53.95 -5.14
N GLY A 39 27.50 -54.85 -4.39
CA GLY A 39 26.10 -55.31 -4.24
C GLY A 39 26.08 -56.47 -3.19
N HIS A 40 24.96 -57.21 -3.02
CA HIS A 40 24.80 -58.35 -2.06
C HIS A 40 24.84 -57.96 -0.55
N GLU A 41 24.28 -58.69 0.42
CA GLU A 41 23.27 -59.79 0.46
C GLU A 41 22.60 -59.85 1.86
N ALA A 42 21.54 -60.65 2.03
CA ALA A 42 20.82 -60.79 3.31
C ALA A 42 20.56 -62.25 3.72
N PRO A 43 20.91 -62.62 4.98
CA PRO A 43 20.30 -63.75 5.67
C PRO A 43 20.02 -63.48 7.18
N PRO A 44 19.35 -64.39 7.92
CA PRO A 44 18.09 -65.06 7.60
C PRO A 44 17.06 -64.91 8.75
N ALA A 45 15.82 -65.35 8.55
CA ALA A 45 14.80 -65.39 9.63
C ALA A 45 14.96 -66.61 10.56
N GLY A 46 14.60 -66.49 11.84
CA GLY A 46 14.73 -67.59 12.80
C GLY A 46 13.87 -67.50 14.08
N ALA A 47 12.89 -68.40 14.17
CA ALA A 47 12.16 -68.89 15.37
C ALA A 47 11.29 -67.94 16.22
N HIS A 48 10.12 -68.45 16.62
CA HIS A 48 9.20 -67.82 17.58
C HIS A 48 9.56 -68.16 19.04
N ALA A 49 9.30 -67.21 19.93
CA ALA A 49 8.84 -67.46 21.31
C ALA A 49 7.61 -66.56 21.56
N ALA A 50 6.70 -66.95 22.44
CA ALA A 50 5.36 -66.35 22.55
C ALA A 50 4.97 -65.94 23.97
N ALA A 51 4.00 -65.02 24.05
CA ALA A 51 3.32 -64.50 25.25
C ALA A 51 4.17 -63.59 26.18
N PRO A 52 3.54 -62.73 27.01
CA PRO A 52 2.09 -62.51 27.19
C PRO A 52 1.55 -61.22 26.53
N HIS A 53 0.23 -61.06 26.57
CA HIS A 53 -0.45 -59.84 26.10
C HIS A 53 -0.06 -58.62 26.94
N ALA A 54 0.39 -57.56 26.28
CA ALA A 54 0.56 -56.24 26.88
C ALA A 54 -0.62 -55.33 26.51
N ASP A 55 -1.54 -55.20 27.46
CA ASP A 55 -2.38 -54.02 27.77
C ASP A 55 -2.55 -52.95 26.67
N SER A 56 -3.75 -52.86 26.09
CA SER A 56 -4.12 -51.87 25.07
C SER A 56 -4.24 -50.43 25.59
N SER A 57 -4.23 -50.19 26.91
CA SER A 57 -4.37 -48.83 27.47
C SER A 57 -3.20 -47.89 27.17
N ARG A 58 -2.05 -48.43 26.71
CA ARG A 58 -0.87 -47.62 26.37
C ARG A 58 -0.86 -46.99 24.98
N ALA A 59 -1.74 -47.42 24.07
CA ALA A 59 -1.81 -46.83 22.72
C ALA A 59 -2.41 -45.42 22.76
N GLU A 60 -3.56 -45.24 23.41
CA GLU A 60 -4.30 -43.97 23.48
C GLU A 60 -3.48 -42.85 24.13
N GLY A 61 -2.67 -43.19 25.14
CA GLY A 61 -1.75 -42.25 25.79
C GLY A 61 -0.62 -41.77 24.87
N SER A 62 -0.17 -42.61 23.92
CA SER A 62 0.93 -42.28 23.01
C SER A 62 0.47 -41.41 21.83
N GLU A 63 -0.68 -41.72 21.22
CA GLU A 63 -1.24 -40.88 20.14
C GLU A 63 -1.65 -39.50 20.67
N ARG A 64 -2.17 -39.43 21.90
CA ARG A 64 -2.47 -38.16 22.58
C ARG A 64 -1.22 -37.35 22.94
N SER A 65 -0.06 -37.99 23.06
CA SER A 65 1.24 -37.35 23.31
C SER A 65 2.01 -36.97 22.04
N LEU A 66 1.60 -37.47 20.86
CA LEU A 66 2.14 -37.06 19.55
C LEU A 66 1.32 -35.93 18.89
N ARG A 67 0.24 -35.47 19.54
CA ARG A 67 -0.24 -34.10 19.37
C ARG A 67 0.78 -33.17 20.03
N THR A 68 1.82 -32.81 19.28
CA THR A 68 2.84 -31.83 19.68
C THR A 68 2.17 -30.58 20.25
N SER A 69 2.74 -29.98 21.30
CA SER A 69 2.16 -28.86 22.03
C SER A 69 2.23 -27.52 21.28
N VAL A 70 1.86 -27.52 20.00
CA VAL A 70 1.36 -26.33 19.31
C VAL A 70 0.07 -25.96 20.02
N ALA A 71 0.16 -25.00 20.94
CA ALA A 71 -1.00 -24.27 21.41
C ALA A 71 -1.54 -23.44 20.23
N ARG A 72 -2.29 -24.09 19.33
CA ARG A 72 -3.28 -23.40 18.51
C ARG A 72 -4.14 -22.64 19.51
N GLY A 73 -4.10 -21.30 19.47
CA GLY A 73 -5.09 -20.53 20.21
C GLY A 73 -6.49 -20.93 19.75
N ASP A 74 -7.50 -20.67 20.58
CA ASP A 74 -8.91 -20.78 20.18
C ASP A 74 -9.30 -19.61 19.25
N VAL A 75 -8.38 -19.24 18.32
CA VAL A 75 -8.50 -18.13 17.39
C VAL A 75 -9.56 -18.50 16.36
N ARG A 76 -10.69 -17.81 16.40
CA ARG A 76 -11.80 -17.97 15.47
C ARG A 76 -11.92 -16.81 14.50
N LEU A 77 -11.30 -15.67 14.82
CA LEU A 77 -11.23 -14.52 13.93
C LEU A 77 -9.83 -13.93 13.92
N VAL A 78 -9.30 -13.71 12.72
CA VAL A 78 -8.29 -12.68 12.47
C VAL A 78 -9.02 -11.41 12.07
N LEU A 79 -8.92 -10.37 12.89
CA LEU A 79 -9.38 -9.03 12.56
C LEU A 79 -8.17 -8.24 12.03
N TRP A 80 -8.08 -8.10 10.71
CA TRP A 80 -7.01 -7.35 10.07
C TRP A 80 -7.51 -5.95 9.72
N ILE A 81 -6.89 -4.93 10.28
CA ILE A 81 -7.20 -3.52 10.08
C ILE A 81 -6.05 -2.89 9.30
N THR A 82 -6.37 -2.28 8.15
CA THR A 82 -5.43 -1.39 7.45
C THR A 82 -5.97 0.02 7.54
N VAL A 83 -5.19 0.98 8.03
CA VAL A 83 -5.54 2.40 7.95
C VAL A 83 -4.73 3.01 6.83
N ASP A 84 -5.42 3.41 5.77
CA ASP A 84 -4.86 3.95 4.54
C ASP A 84 -4.09 5.26 4.84
N GLN A 85 -2.83 5.35 4.41
CA GLN A 85 -1.92 6.49 4.68
C GLN A 85 -1.55 6.76 6.17
N LEU A 86 -1.83 5.85 7.13
CA LEU A 86 -1.47 6.06 8.54
C LEU A 86 0.05 5.93 8.78
N ARG A 87 0.71 7.08 8.97
CA ARG A 87 2.16 7.20 9.23
C ARG A 87 2.57 6.57 10.56
N GLY A 88 3.79 6.04 10.61
CA GLY A 88 4.40 5.45 11.81
C GLY A 88 4.74 6.43 12.94
N ASP A 89 4.58 7.75 12.76
CA ASP A 89 4.72 8.77 13.81
C ASP A 89 3.37 9.29 14.36
N SER A 90 2.24 8.69 13.92
CA SER A 90 0.91 9.19 14.25
C SER A 90 0.56 9.10 15.73
N PHE A 91 1.02 8.06 16.43
CA PHE A 91 0.68 7.84 17.84
C PHE A 91 1.40 8.83 18.75
N GLU A 92 2.68 9.07 18.49
CA GLU A 92 3.50 10.09 19.17
C GLU A 92 2.98 11.50 18.88
N ARG A 93 2.49 11.74 17.65
CA ARG A 93 1.99 13.04 17.20
C ARG A 93 0.58 13.39 17.68
N PHE A 94 -0.28 12.41 17.91
CA PHE A 94 -1.68 12.62 18.30
C PHE A 94 -2.03 11.99 19.67
N ALA A 95 -1.04 11.77 20.54
CA ALA A 95 -1.19 11.12 21.83
C ALA A 95 -2.27 11.74 22.75
N HIS A 96 -2.54 13.05 22.61
CA HIS A 96 -3.57 13.79 23.36
C HIS A 96 -5.03 13.50 22.92
N LEU A 97 -5.20 12.76 21.82
CA LEU A 97 -6.50 12.40 21.23
C LEU A 97 -6.87 10.93 21.41
N LEU A 98 -5.94 10.10 21.86
CA LEU A 98 -6.15 8.68 22.14
C LEU A 98 -7.22 8.49 23.23
N GLU A 99 -8.21 7.62 22.97
CA GLU A 99 -9.18 7.18 23.97
C GLU A 99 -8.92 5.70 24.35
N PRO A 100 -9.19 5.26 25.59
CA PRO A 100 -8.74 3.95 26.10
C PRO A 100 -9.26 2.69 25.40
N GLY A 101 -10.18 2.81 24.44
CA GLY A 101 -10.75 1.67 23.70
C GLY A 101 -10.22 1.50 22.27
N GLY A 102 -9.50 2.49 21.73
CA GLY A 102 -9.07 2.52 20.33
C GLY A 102 -7.63 2.05 20.15
N PHE A 103 -6.76 2.92 19.68
CA PHE A 103 -5.33 2.63 19.51
C PHE A 103 -4.64 2.37 20.85
N GLU A 104 -5.01 3.08 21.92
CA GLU A 104 -4.45 2.89 23.27
C GLU A 104 -4.60 1.44 23.77
N LEU A 105 -5.74 0.80 23.47
CA LEU A 105 -5.99 -0.60 23.80
C LEU A 105 -5.00 -1.53 23.08
N LEU A 106 -4.73 -1.29 21.79
CA LEU A 106 -3.78 -2.09 21.01
C LEU A 106 -2.32 -1.80 21.36
N LEU A 107 -2.00 -0.58 21.79
CA LEU A 107 -0.67 -0.18 22.28
C LEU A 107 -0.37 -0.77 23.67
N HIS A 108 -1.39 -1.03 24.48
CA HIS A 108 -1.27 -1.65 25.80
C HIS A 108 -1.28 -3.19 25.73
N ASP A 109 -2.23 -3.79 25.01
CA ASP A 109 -2.45 -5.25 24.97
C ASP A 109 -1.76 -5.94 23.78
N GLY A 110 -0.99 -5.20 22.96
CA GLY A 110 -0.36 -5.71 21.73
C GLY A 110 1.17 -5.56 21.68
N ALA A 111 1.77 -6.25 20.71
CA ALA A 111 3.13 -6.03 20.27
C ALA A 111 3.15 -4.89 19.24
N TYR A 112 3.65 -3.72 19.65
CA TYR A 112 3.83 -2.55 18.79
C TYR A 112 5.25 -2.48 18.25
N TYR A 113 5.41 -2.58 16.93
CA TYR A 113 6.68 -2.34 16.24
C TYR A 113 6.71 -0.90 15.72
N SER A 114 7.46 -0.03 16.43
CA SER A 114 7.54 1.41 16.13
C SER A 114 8.50 1.75 14.99
N ASN A 115 9.13 0.75 14.38
CA ASN A 115 10.19 0.90 13.36
C ASN A 115 9.91 0.00 12.14
N ALA A 116 8.64 -0.07 11.72
CA ALA A 116 8.20 -0.86 10.58
C ALA A 116 8.25 -0.05 9.28
N HIS A 117 9.01 -0.53 8.29
CA HIS A 117 9.22 0.15 7.02
C HIS A 117 8.90 -0.72 5.79
N PHE A 118 8.24 -0.14 4.78
CA PHE A 118 8.09 -0.78 3.47
C PHE A 118 9.44 -0.86 2.74
N ALA A 119 9.97 -2.08 2.60
CA ALA A 119 11.24 -2.36 1.93
C ALA A 119 11.23 -2.13 0.41
N HIS A 120 10.04 -1.99 -0.22
CA HIS A 120 9.91 -1.53 -1.61
C HIS A 120 9.97 0.02 -1.70
N ALA A 121 10.04 0.60 -2.90
CA ALA A 121 10.12 2.06 -3.10
C ALA A 121 8.78 2.72 -3.50
N LEU A 122 7.77 1.91 -3.83
CA LEU A 122 6.47 2.36 -4.35
C LEU A 122 5.39 2.20 -3.28
N THR A 123 5.28 3.21 -2.44
CA THR A 123 4.39 3.33 -1.28
C THR A 123 3.01 3.82 -1.72
N GLU A 124 2.30 3.02 -2.52
CA GLU A 124 0.92 3.30 -2.96
C GLU A 124 -0.08 2.25 -2.45
N THR A 125 -1.35 2.66 -2.32
CA THR A 125 -2.45 1.86 -1.74
C THR A 125 -2.46 0.41 -2.22
N ALA A 126 -2.46 0.17 -3.54
CA ALA A 126 -2.53 -1.18 -4.10
C ALA A 126 -1.25 -2.02 -3.88
N PRO A 127 -0.03 -1.53 -4.18
CA PRO A 127 1.22 -2.16 -3.76
C PRO A 127 1.30 -2.49 -2.26
N GLY A 128 0.90 -1.57 -1.38
CA GLY A 128 0.92 -1.72 0.07
C GLY A 128 -0.04 -2.79 0.56
N HIS A 129 -1.32 -2.71 0.18
CA HIS A 129 -2.33 -3.73 0.51
C HIS A 129 -1.94 -5.13 -0.01
N ALA A 130 -1.41 -5.23 -1.23
CA ALA A 130 -0.94 -6.53 -1.75
C ALA A 130 0.31 -7.03 -0.99
N THR A 131 1.23 -6.16 -0.59
CA THR A 131 2.41 -6.51 0.23
C THR A 131 2.00 -7.03 1.61
N LEU A 132 1.08 -6.34 2.29
CA LEU A 132 0.56 -6.70 3.61
C LEU A 132 -0.01 -8.14 3.63
N PHE A 133 -0.86 -8.46 2.66
CA PHE A 133 -1.63 -9.71 2.67
C PHE A 133 -0.94 -10.89 1.96
N THR A 134 -0.02 -10.66 1.01
CA THR A 134 0.79 -11.73 0.39
C THR A 134 2.13 -11.97 1.08
N GLY A 135 2.62 -11.01 1.87
CA GLY A 135 3.95 -11.03 2.48
C GLY A 135 5.12 -10.91 1.49
N ALA A 136 4.84 -10.46 0.26
CA ALA A 136 5.78 -10.41 -0.86
C ALA A 136 5.95 -8.97 -1.37
N ALA A 137 6.96 -8.72 -2.23
CA ALA A 137 7.17 -7.43 -2.88
C ALA A 137 6.35 -7.25 -4.17
N PRO A 138 6.13 -6.01 -4.65
CA PRO A 138 5.49 -5.75 -5.95
C PRO A 138 6.16 -6.44 -7.15
N ALA A 139 7.49 -6.61 -7.11
CA ALA A 139 8.25 -7.40 -8.09
C ALA A 139 7.90 -8.91 -8.09
N GLN A 140 7.14 -9.40 -7.11
CA GLN A 140 6.69 -10.78 -6.97
C GLN A 140 5.17 -10.91 -7.12
N HIS A 141 4.37 -10.13 -6.36
CA HIS A 141 2.90 -10.17 -6.45
C HIS A 141 2.33 -9.39 -7.66
N GLY A 142 3.17 -8.62 -8.36
CA GLY A 142 2.89 -8.01 -9.66
C GLY A 142 2.05 -6.73 -9.64
N ILE A 143 1.59 -6.26 -8.48
CA ILE A 143 0.81 -5.02 -8.35
C ILE A 143 1.80 -3.86 -8.15
N VAL A 144 2.11 -3.17 -9.25
CA VAL A 144 3.19 -2.16 -9.33
C VAL A 144 2.68 -0.73 -9.49
N GLY A 145 1.56 -0.45 -8.82
CA GLY A 145 0.92 0.86 -8.75
C GLY A 145 -0.59 0.72 -8.56
N ASN A 146 -1.26 1.82 -8.20
CA ASN A 146 -2.72 1.95 -8.22
C ASN A 146 -3.27 1.75 -9.65
N SER A 147 -2.51 2.20 -10.66
CA SER A 147 -2.70 1.93 -12.08
C SER A 147 -1.35 1.93 -12.82
N TRP A 148 -1.32 1.38 -14.03
CA TRP A 148 -0.18 1.43 -14.97
C TRP A 148 -0.69 1.65 -16.40
N LEU A 149 0.20 1.77 -17.40
CA LEU A 149 -0.21 1.87 -18.81
C LEU A 149 -0.06 0.51 -19.52
N ASP A 150 -0.89 0.25 -20.54
CA ASP A 150 -0.61 -0.82 -21.51
C ASP A 150 0.59 -0.40 -22.39
N PRO A 151 1.69 -1.17 -22.43
CA PRO A 151 2.90 -0.80 -23.19
C PRO A 151 2.71 -0.80 -24.72
N ARG A 152 1.53 -1.17 -25.24
CA ARG A 152 1.19 -1.21 -26.67
C ARG A 152 0.28 -0.06 -27.09
N THR A 153 -0.57 0.45 -26.19
CA THR A 153 -1.60 1.46 -26.50
C THR A 153 -1.46 2.76 -25.70
N GLY A 154 -0.73 2.74 -24.57
CA GLY A 154 -0.65 3.87 -23.64
C GLY A 154 -1.92 4.09 -22.80
N ALA A 155 -2.94 3.21 -22.90
CA ALA A 155 -4.16 3.32 -22.10
C ALA A 155 -3.90 2.92 -20.64
N GLY A 156 -4.57 3.59 -19.70
CA GLY A 156 -4.51 3.23 -18.28
C GLY A 156 -5.19 1.88 -18.00
N ILE A 157 -4.58 1.10 -17.11
CA ILE A 157 -5.10 -0.15 -16.54
C ILE A 157 -5.10 0.02 -15.02
N ALA A 158 -6.25 -0.12 -14.37
CA ALA A 158 -6.31 -0.09 -12.90
C ALA A 158 -5.83 -1.42 -12.31
N SER A 159 -5.21 -1.34 -11.14
CA SER A 159 -4.66 -2.49 -10.40
C SER A 159 -5.62 -3.68 -10.27
N VAL A 160 -6.92 -3.42 -10.15
CA VAL A 160 -7.99 -4.42 -9.99
C VAL A 160 -9.02 -4.43 -11.13
N GLN A 161 -8.69 -3.86 -12.29
CA GLN A 161 -9.55 -3.90 -13.48
C GLN A 161 -9.74 -5.33 -13.98
N ASP A 162 -11.00 -5.71 -14.22
CA ASP A 162 -11.34 -6.98 -14.88
C ASP A 162 -12.70 -6.89 -15.59
N ASP A 163 -12.70 -6.61 -16.89
CA ASP A 163 -13.92 -6.44 -17.69
C ASP A 163 -14.77 -7.72 -17.81
N ASP A 164 -14.19 -8.91 -17.53
CA ASP A 164 -14.92 -10.18 -17.45
C ASP A 164 -15.69 -10.34 -16.11
N ALA A 165 -15.47 -9.45 -15.13
CA ALA A 165 -16.06 -9.49 -13.79
C ALA A 165 -16.88 -8.22 -13.45
N PRO A 166 -18.01 -7.95 -14.14
CA PRO A 166 -18.80 -6.72 -13.95
C PRO A 166 -19.34 -6.56 -12.53
N LEU A 167 -19.59 -5.31 -12.13
CA LEU A 167 -20.07 -4.96 -10.79
C LEU A 167 -21.43 -5.60 -10.46
N LEU A 168 -21.57 -6.02 -9.20
CA LEU A 168 -22.82 -6.39 -8.56
C LEU A 168 -23.11 -5.41 -7.43
N GLY A 169 -24.18 -4.64 -7.57
CA GLY A 169 -24.55 -3.61 -6.62
C GLY A 169 -25.91 -3.01 -6.93
N PRO A 170 -26.33 -2.01 -6.14
CA PRO A 170 -27.52 -1.22 -6.43
C PRO A 170 -27.41 -0.62 -7.83
N GLN A 171 -28.51 -0.54 -8.56
CA GLN A 171 -28.49 0.08 -9.88
C GLN A 171 -28.43 1.60 -9.71
N PRO A 172 -27.55 2.31 -10.45
CA PRO A 172 -27.55 3.76 -10.43
C PRO A 172 -28.89 4.29 -10.99
N PRO A 173 -29.35 5.48 -10.55
CA PRO A 173 -30.58 6.07 -11.08
C PRO A 173 -30.50 6.22 -12.60
N ALA A 174 -31.62 6.02 -13.30
CA ALA A 174 -31.65 5.82 -14.76
C ALA A 174 -31.13 7.01 -15.61
N SER A 175 -30.92 8.18 -14.99
CA SER A 175 -30.25 9.36 -15.57
C SER A 175 -28.73 9.23 -15.68
N ALA A 176 -28.08 8.28 -15.00
CA ALA A 176 -26.62 8.17 -14.92
C ALA A 176 -25.96 7.45 -16.11
N SER A 177 -26.71 6.99 -17.11
CA SER A 177 -26.18 6.20 -18.24
C SER A 177 -25.44 7.01 -19.33
N THR A 178 -24.98 8.23 -19.01
CA THR A 178 -24.10 9.04 -19.85
C THR A 178 -22.81 9.36 -19.10
N SER A 179 -21.69 8.78 -19.53
CA SER A 179 -20.37 8.95 -18.92
C SER A 179 -19.93 10.42 -18.84
N PRO A 180 -19.71 10.99 -17.63
CA PRO A 180 -19.17 12.32 -17.49
C PRO A 180 -17.64 12.27 -17.41
N SER A 181 -16.95 12.79 -18.43
CA SER A 181 -15.57 13.22 -18.26
C SER A 181 -15.53 14.41 -17.29
N PRO A 182 -14.67 14.42 -16.26
CA PRO A 182 -14.57 15.57 -15.34
C PRO A 182 -13.84 16.74 -16.02
N THR A 183 -14.57 17.53 -16.79
CA THR A 183 -14.08 18.77 -17.42
C THR A 183 -14.98 19.95 -17.07
N ASN A 184 -15.04 20.30 -15.78
CA ASN A 184 -15.78 21.46 -15.29
C ASN A 184 -15.07 22.77 -15.70
N SER A 185 -15.52 23.36 -16.81
CA SER A 185 -15.20 24.73 -17.21
C SER A 185 -16.38 25.65 -16.90
N PRO A 186 -16.30 26.56 -15.90
CA PRO A 186 -17.40 27.44 -15.57
C PRO A 186 -17.62 28.50 -16.67
N SER A 187 -18.89 28.69 -17.07
CA SER A 187 -19.28 29.79 -17.96
C SER A 187 -19.51 31.09 -17.16
N PRO A 188 -19.18 32.27 -17.71
CA PRO A 188 -19.08 33.51 -16.93
C PRO A 188 -20.42 34.23 -16.70
N THR A 189 -20.52 34.94 -15.59
CA THR A 189 -21.61 35.90 -15.29
C THR A 189 -21.24 37.33 -15.72
N ASN A 190 -22.25 38.14 -16.03
CA ASN A 190 -22.08 39.46 -16.66
C ASN A 190 -21.64 40.57 -15.68
N SER A 191 -20.64 41.38 -16.08
CA SER A 191 -20.46 42.78 -15.65
C SER A 191 -19.57 43.59 -16.63
N PRO A 192 -19.70 44.93 -16.70
CA PRO A 192 -19.17 45.76 -17.80
C PRO A 192 -17.65 46.09 -17.70
N PRO A 193 -17.02 46.59 -18.79
CA PRO A 193 -15.61 46.35 -19.04
C PRO A 193 -14.62 47.46 -18.65
N THR A 194 -13.38 47.04 -18.40
CA THR A 194 -12.15 47.81 -18.65
C THR A 194 -11.29 47.09 -19.71
N ALA A 195 -10.38 47.82 -20.37
CA ALA A 195 -9.77 47.36 -21.63
C ALA A 195 -8.76 46.19 -21.47
N PRO A 196 -8.69 45.25 -22.43
CA PRO A 196 -7.91 44.02 -22.28
C PRO A 196 -6.42 44.17 -22.62
N ALA A 197 -5.60 43.39 -21.92
CA ALA A 197 -4.26 43.01 -22.36
C ALA A 197 -4.34 41.92 -23.47
N PRO A 198 -3.30 41.74 -24.32
CA PRO A 198 -3.32 40.70 -25.35
C PRO A 198 -3.37 39.29 -24.73
N PRO A 199 -4.09 38.34 -25.34
CA PRO A 199 -4.26 37.00 -24.79
C PRO A 199 -2.95 36.21 -24.81
N ALA A 200 -2.72 35.44 -23.75
CA ALA A 200 -1.69 34.41 -23.72
C ALA A 200 -2.02 33.31 -24.77
N PRO A 201 -1.02 32.61 -25.33
CA PRO A 201 -1.27 31.46 -26.19
C PRO A 201 -2.05 30.38 -25.42
N ALA A 202 -2.98 29.72 -26.11
CA ALA A 202 -3.75 28.62 -25.53
C ALA A 202 -2.81 27.51 -25.01
N PRO A 203 -3.12 26.87 -23.86
CA PRO A 203 -2.33 25.76 -23.36
C PRO A 203 -2.31 24.60 -24.39
N PRO A 204 -1.23 23.80 -24.43
CA PRO A 204 -1.24 22.58 -25.21
C PRO A 204 -2.36 21.65 -24.74
N ALA A 205 -2.91 20.83 -25.65
CA ALA A 205 -3.88 19.81 -25.27
C ALA A 205 -3.30 18.90 -24.17
N PRO A 206 -4.11 18.46 -23.19
CA PRO A 206 -3.63 17.66 -22.08
C PRO A 206 -2.91 16.40 -22.58
N ALA A 207 -1.78 16.09 -21.95
CA ALA A 207 -1.11 14.83 -22.20
C ALA A 207 -2.00 13.66 -21.74
N PRO A 208 -1.87 12.47 -22.36
CA PRO A 208 -2.46 11.26 -21.81
C PRO A 208 -1.77 10.91 -20.48
N THR A 209 -2.33 11.42 -19.39
CA THR A 209 -2.23 10.83 -18.06
C THR A 209 -3.09 9.56 -18.02
N ALA A 210 -2.88 8.70 -17.01
CA ALA A 210 -3.78 7.59 -16.75
C ALA A 210 -5.12 8.12 -16.22
N SER A 211 -6.03 8.49 -17.13
CA SER A 211 -7.44 8.70 -16.78
C SER A 211 -8.03 7.40 -16.23
N ALA A 212 -8.99 7.52 -15.31
CA ALA A 212 -9.64 6.36 -14.71
C ALA A 212 -10.23 5.45 -15.82
N PRO A 213 -9.85 4.14 -15.85
CA PRO A 213 -10.24 3.28 -16.96
C PRO A 213 -11.76 3.06 -16.97
N THR A 214 -12.32 2.96 -18.17
CA THR A 214 -13.76 2.80 -18.42
C THR A 214 -14.27 1.37 -18.13
N ALA A 215 -13.64 0.66 -17.20
CA ALA A 215 -13.91 -0.73 -16.90
C ALA A 215 -15.16 -0.88 -16.05
N SER A 216 -16.12 -1.67 -16.51
CA SER A 216 -17.36 -1.96 -15.77
C SER A 216 -17.23 -3.11 -14.77
N GLY A 217 -16.03 -3.68 -14.65
CA GLY A 217 -15.75 -4.87 -13.83
C GLY A 217 -14.40 -4.83 -13.11
N ARG A 218 -14.34 -5.57 -12.00
CA ARG A 218 -13.21 -5.57 -11.07
C ARG A 218 -13.00 -6.93 -10.40
N SER A 219 -11.76 -7.35 -10.25
CA SER A 219 -11.37 -8.62 -9.63
C SER A 219 -9.88 -8.64 -9.24
N PRO A 220 -9.39 -9.67 -8.52
CA PRO A 220 -7.97 -9.81 -8.18
C PRO A 220 -7.11 -10.31 -9.37
N ARG A 221 -7.62 -10.32 -10.62
CA ARG A 221 -6.96 -10.88 -11.83
C ARG A 221 -5.51 -10.49 -12.06
N HIS A 222 -5.08 -9.32 -11.60
CA HIS A 222 -3.68 -8.90 -11.73
C HIS A 222 -2.78 -9.39 -10.59
N LEU A 223 -3.32 -9.77 -9.44
CA LEU A 223 -2.54 -10.34 -8.35
C LEU A 223 -1.93 -11.69 -8.79
N LEU A 224 -0.66 -11.93 -8.46
CA LEU A 224 0.07 -13.11 -8.92
C LEU A 224 0.38 -14.14 -7.83
N LEU A 225 0.16 -13.79 -6.56
CA LEU A 225 0.47 -14.62 -5.40
C LEU A 225 -0.72 -14.66 -4.44
N PRO A 226 -1.00 -15.79 -3.79
CA PRO A 226 -2.09 -15.93 -2.82
C PRO A 226 -1.86 -15.06 -1.58
N THR A 227 -2.96 -14.70 -0.91
CA THR A 227 -2.92 -14.00 0.37
C THR A 227 -2.88 -14.95 1.57
N ILE A 228 -2.70 -14.40 2.76
CA ILE A 228 -2.96 -15.08 4.04
C ILE A 228 -4.41 -15.59 4.15
N GLY A 229 -5.37 -14.91 3.52
CA GLY A 229 -6.75 -15.38 3.39
C GLY A 229 -6.84 -16.64 2.53
N ASP A 230 -6.22 -16.64 1.36
CA ASP A 230 -6.17 -17.82 0.48
C ASP A 230 -5.50 -19.02 1.18
N ALA A 231 -4.42 -18.77 1.94
CA ALA A 231 -3.72 -19.79 2.72
C ALA A 231 -4.60 -20.36 3.85
N LEU A 232 -5.40 -19.51 4.51
CA LEU A 232 -6.34 -19.90 5.57
C LEU A 232 -7.52 -20.72 5.03
N ILE A 233 -8.09 -20.33 3.88
CA ILE A 233 -9.10 -21.11 3.15
C ILE A 233 -8.53 -22.48 2.78
N ALA A 234 -7.31 -22.54 2.24
CA ALA A 234 -6.66 -23.80 1.87
C ALA A 234 -6.39 -24.70 3.09
N ALA A 235 -5.87 -24.14 4.19
CA ALA A 235 -5.50 -24.88 5.40
C ALA A 235 -6.71 -25.42 6.19
N SER A 236 -7.85 -24.74 6.14
CA SER A 236 -9.10 -25.17 6.80
C SER A 236 -9.89 -26.22 6.01
N GLY A 237 -9.52 -26.47 4.75
CA GLY A 237 -10.27 -27.32 3.82
C GLY A 237 -11.47 -26.61 3.17
N GLY A 238 -11.40 -25.28 3.02
CA GLY A 238 -12.49 -24.45 2.47
C GLY A 238 -13.60 -24.12 3.46
N ARG A 239 -13.31 -24.20 4.77
CA ARG A 239 -14.29 -23.91 5.84
C ARG A 239 -14.20 -22.46 6.34
N SER A 240 -12.97 -21.96 6.47
CA SER A 240 -12.70 -20.56 6.79
C SER A 240 -13.27 -19.62 5.74
N LYS A 241 -13.87 -18.55 6.20
CA LYS A 241 -14.38 -17.43 5.42
C LYS A 241 -13.36 -16.30 5.43
N VAL A 242 -13.21 -15.63 4.30
CA VAL A 242 -12.39 -14.42 4.17
C VAL A 242 -13.30 -13.32 3.61
N VAL A 243 -13.48 -12.25 4.37
CA VAL A 243 -14.32 -11.12 4.00
C VAL A 243 -13.48 -9.85 4.10
N SER A 244 -13.37 -9.10 3.00
CA SER A 244 -12.64 -7.84 2.95
C SER A 244 -13.51 -6.67 2.51
N ILE A 245 -13.37 -5.54 3.21
CA ILE A 245 -14.27 -4.40 3.18
C ILE A 245 -13.46 -3.10 3.21
N SER A 246 -13.75 -2.18 2.31
CA SER A 246 -13.10 -0.86 2.27
C SER A 246 -13.95 0.21 1.57
N ALA A 247 -13.60 1.49 1.70
CA ALA A 247 -14.12 2.54 0.83
C ALA A 247 -13.35 2.72 -0.49
N LYS A 248 -12.37 1.85 -0.78
CA LYS A 248 -11.64 1.76 -2.06
C LYS A 248 -11.67 0.32 -2.60
N ASP A 249 -11.94 0.17 -3.89
CA ASP A 249 -11.95 -1.11 -4.61
C ASP A 249 -10.71 -1.99 -4.38
N ARG A 250 -9.52 -1.46 -4.68
CA ARG A 250 -8.23 -2.14 -4.57
C ARG A 250 -7.87 -2.53 -3.13
N ALA A 251 -8.38 -1.79 -2.14
CA ALA A 251 -8.16 -2.03 -0.72
C ALA A 251 -9.11 -3.07 -0.12
N ALA A 252 -10.16 -3.50 -0.84
CA ALA A 252 -10.97 -4.67 -0.51
C ALA A 252 -10.57 -5.90 -1.35
N ILE A 253 -10.32 -5.70 -2.64
CA ILE A 253 -10.04 -6.79 -3.59
C ILE A 253 -8.67 -7.46 -3.33
N LEU A 254 -7.61 -6.68 -3.11
CA LEU A 254 -6.25 -7.23 -2.97
C LEU A 254 -6.06 -7.98 -1.63
N PRO A 255 -6.59 -7.53 -0.49
CA PRO A 255 -6.61 -8.32 0.74
C PRO A 255 -7.48 -9.58 0.66
N GLY A 256 -8.62 -9.51 -0.03
CA GLY A 256 -9.54 -10.64 -0.21
C GLY A 256 -8.92 -11.84 -0.95
N GLY A 257 -7.85 -11.61 -1.73
CA GLY A 257 -7.18 -12.67 -2.48
C GLY A 257 -8.07 -13.27 -3.57
N PHE A 258 -7.83 -14.54 -3.90
CA PHE A 258 -8.58 -15.26 -4.93
C PHE A 258 -9.82 -15.99 -4.39
N GLY A 259 -9.76 -16.50 -3.15
CA GLY A 259 -10.82 -17.29 -2.52
C GLY A 259 -11.79 -16.49 -1.63
N GLY A 260 -11.37 -15.31 -1.15
CA GLY A 260 -12.20 -14.48 -0.28
C GLY A 260 -13.30 -13.70 -1.00
N LYS A 261 -14.04 -12.91 -0.24
CA LYS A 261 -15.13 -12.04 -0.71
C LYS A 261 -14.76 -10.58 -0.46
N ALA A 262 -14.86 -9.74 -1.49
CA ALA A 262 -14.56 -8.31 -1.38
C ALA A 262 -15.80 -7.43 -1.59
N PHE A 263 -15.91 -6.38 -0.79
CA PHE A 263 -16.94 -5.35 -0.91
C PHE A 263 -16.33 -3.95 -0.81
N TRP A 264 -16.79 -3.02 -1.65
CA TRP A 264 -16.31 -1.64 -1.62
C TRP A 264 -17.41 -0.62 -1.88
N LEU A 265 -17.19 0.61 -1.42
CA LEU A 265 -18.14 1.71 -1.59
C LEU A 265 -18.07 2.31 -3.00
N GLU A 266 -19.24 2.47 -3.63
CA GLU A 266 -19.49 3.29 -4.82
C GLU A 266 -20.55 4.36 -4.45
N PRO A 267 -20.85 5.37 -5.30
CA PRO A 267 -21.84 6.41 -4.99
C PRO A 267 -23.25 5.88 -4.68
N GLN A 268 -23.61 4.70 -5.17
CA GLN A 268 -24.87 4.01 -4.89
C GLN A 268 -24.86 3.15 -3.61
N GLY A 269 -23.77 3.13 -2.83
CA GLY A 269 -23.57 2.26 -1.66
C GLY A 269 -22.55 1.16 -1.90
N PHE A 270 -22.49 0.18 -0.98
CA PHE A 270 -21.53 -0.93 -1.07
C PHE A 270 -21.89 -1.92 -2.20
N VAL A 271 -20.87 -2.31 -2.97
CA VAL A 271 -20.95 -3.23 -4.12
C VAL A 271 -19.92 -4.36 -4.00
N THR A 272 -20.03 -5.34 -4.88
CA THR A 272 -19.04 -6.39 -5.15
C THR A 272 -18.97 -6.61 -6.67
N SER A 273 -18.51 -7.77 -7.15
CA SER A 273 -18.52 -8.11 -8.59
C SER A 273 -18.86 -9.57 -8.87
N ARG A 274 -19.11 -9.87 -10.16
CA ARG A 274 -19.33 -11.23 -10.69
C ARG A 274 -18.18 -12.21 -10.47
N TYR A 275 -17.01 -11.75 -10.02
CA TYR A 275 -15.94 -12.65 -9.56
C TYR A 275 -16.29 -13.32 -8.22
N TYR A 276 -16.96 -12.59 -7.32
CA TYR A 276 -17.18 -13.01 -5.94
C TYR A 276 -18.52 -13.72 -5.72
N TYR A 277 -19.56 -13.31 -6.45
CA TYR A 277 -20.92 -13.82 -6.33
C TYR A 277 -21.63 -13.82 -7.69
N ASP A 278 -22.64 -14.67 -7.86
CA ASP A 278 -23.58 -14.56 -8.99
C ASP A 278 -24.62 -13.46 -8.78
N GLU A 279 -25.10 -13.27 -7.56
CA GLU A 279 -26.10 -12.25 -7.23
C GLU A 279 -25.71 -11.51 -5.95
N LEU A 280 -26.15 -10.25 -5.82
CA LEU A 280 -25.81 -9.42 -4.67
C LEU A 280 -26.38 -10.04 -3.37
N PRO A 281 -25.57 -10.30 -2.33
CA PRO A 281 -26.07 -10.96 -1.12
C PRO A 281 -27.20 -10.18 -0.46
N ALA A 282 -28.23 -10.89 0.01
CA ALA A 282 -29.46 -10.28 0.52
C ALA A 282 -29.30 -9.41 1.78
N TRP A 283 -28.14 -9.44 2.45
CA TRP A 283 -27.79 -8.49 3.52
C TRP A 283 -27.17 -7.19 2.99
N VAL A 284 -26.44 -7.26 1.87
CA VAL A 284 -25.88 -6.09 1.17
C VAL A 284 -26.99 -5.33 0.43
N ALA A 285 -27.88 -6.04 -0.25
CA ALA A 285 -29.05 -5.46 -0.90
C ALA A 285 -29.91 -4.64 0.10
N ARG A 286 -30.25 -5.23 1.26
CA ARG A 286 -30.99 -4.53 2.33
C ARG A 286 -30.23 -3.37 2.95
N HIS A 287 -28.88 -3.39 2.97
CA HIS A 287 -28.12 -2.23 3.42
C HIS A 287 -28.17 -1.07 2.42
N ALA A 288 -28.19 -1.36 1.12
CA ALA A 288 -28.35 -0.32 0.10
C ALA A 288 -29.75 0.34 0.13
N GLU A 289 -30.80 -0.43 0.44
CA GLU A 289 -32.16 0.09 0.64
C GLU A 289 -32.24 1.17 1.75
N GLU A 290 -31.28 1.20 2.69
CA GLU A 290 -31.18 2.23 3.74
C GLU A 290 -30.60 3.56 3.23
N HIS A 291 -30.11 3.62 1.98
CA HIS A 291 -29.48 4.80 1.36
C HIS A 291 -28.41 5.45 2.27
N PRO A 292 -27.35 4.71 2.65
CA PRO A 292 -26.50 5.04 3.82
C PRO A 292 -25.67 6.33 3.68
N LEU A 293 -25.56 6.90 2.48
CA LEU A 293 -24.98 8.22 2.21
C LEU A 293 -25.97 9.38 2.43
N GLU A 294 -27.27 9.17 2.23
CA GLU A 294 -28.31 10.21 2.25
C GLU A 294 -28.41 10.91 3.61
N ARG A 295 -28.14 10.17 4.69
CA ARG A 295 -28.12 10.69 6.08
C ARG A 295 -27.08 11.79 6.33
N PHE A 296 -26.17 12.05 5.39
CA PHE A 296 -25.19 13.13 5.44
C PHE A 296 -25.60 14.37 4.63
N ARG A 297 -26.65 14.31 3.80
CA ARG A 297 -27.05 15.44 2.95
C ARG A 297 -27.60 16.58 3.82
N GLY A 298 -27.12 17.79 3.57
CA GLY A 298 -27.44 18.97 4.38
C GLY A 298 -26.85 18.93 5.80
N THR A 299 -25.84 18.10 6.04
CA THR A 299 -25.07 18.07 7.30
C THR A 299 -23.67 18.69 7.11
N GLU A 300 -22.83 18.64 8.13
CA GLU A 300 -21.48 19.19 8.09
C GLU A 300 -20.48 18.32 8.87
N TRP A 301 -19.22 18.33 8.45
CA TRP A 301 -18.10 17.90 9.26
C TRP A 301 -17.60 19.10 10.08
N GLY A 302 -18.09 19.20 11.32
CA GLY A 302 -17.52 20.05 12.38
C GLY A 302 -16.48 19.30 13.22
N LEU A 303 -15.70 20.03 14.05
CA LEU A 303 -14.77 19.43 15.01
C LEU A 303 -15.50 18.49 16.00
N LEU A 304 -14.89 17.35 16.33
CA LEU A 304 -15.41 16.39 17.31
C LEU A 304 -15.36 16.89 18.76
N TYR A 305 -14.32 17.61 19.12
CA TYR A 305 -14.04 18.10 20.47
C TYR A 305 -14.07 19.63 20.53
N ALA A 306 -13.99 20.20 21.74
CA ALA A 306 -13.79 21.64 21.89
C ALA A 306 -12.44 22.06 21.26
N PRO A 307 -12.36 23.23 20.58
CA PRO A 307 -11.15 23.65 19.86
C PRO A 307 -9.87 23.61 20.70
N GLU A 308 -9.96 23.84 22.01
CA GLU A 308 -8.84 23.83 22.96
C GLU A 308 -8.12 22.47 23.05
N ARG A 309 -8.76 21.35 22.67
CA ARG A 309 -8.12 20.02 22.64
C ARG A 309 -7.19 19.85 21.42
N TYR A 310 -7.31 20.67 20.38
CA TYR A 310 -6.54 20.53 19.14
C TYR A 310 -5.27 21.40 19.18
N GLU A 311 -4.12 20.83 18.83
CA GLU A 311 -2.88 21.59 18.66
C GLU A 311 -2.93 22.47 17.39
N ARG A 312 -3.61 22.01 16.34
CA ARG A 312 -3.70 22.69 15.03
C ARG A 312 -4.84 23.69 14.93
N ARG A 313 -5.63 23.93 15.99
CA ARG A 313 -6.77 24.89 16.02
C ARG A 313 -6.48 26.32 15.52
N ALA A 314 -5.20 26.73 15.51
CA ALA A 314 -4.76 28.04 15.04
C ALA A 314 -4.26 28.02 13.58
N GLN A 315 -4.46 26.90 12.88
CA GLN A 315 -3.97 26.60 11.53
C GLN A 315 -5.11 26.01 10.67
N ASP A 316 -6.31 26.54 10.82
CA ASP A 316 -7.55 26.15 10.12
C ASP A 316 -7.65 26.73 8.69
N ASP A 317 -6.72 27.60 8.26
CA ASP A 317 -6.70 28.22 6.92
C ASP A 317 -5.26 28.28 6.37
N ARG A 318 -4.68 27.16 5.93
CA ARG A 318 -3.30 27.07 5.41
C ARG A 318 -3.28 27.00 3.88
N ALA A 319 -2.56 27.90 3.22
CA ALA A 319 -2.60 28.05 1.75
C ALA A 319 -2.17 26.81 0.91
N ALA A 320 -1.59 25.78 1.55
CA ALA A 320 -1.23 24.51 0.94
C ALA A 320 -2.43 23.54 0.79
N GLU A 321 -3.47 23.69 1.60
CA GLU A 321 -4.73 22.93 1.49
C GLU A 321 -5.46 23.20 0.18
N ARG A 322 -6.36 22.30 -0.19
CA ARG A 322 -7.18 22.42 -1.40
C ARG A 322 -8.65 22.22 -1.06
N PRO A 323 -9.57 23.02 -1.64
CA PRO A 323 -11.01 22.89 -1.43
C PRO A 323 -11.59 21.71 -2.23
N ALA A 324 -10.97 20.54 -2.11
CA ALA A 324 -11.35 19.34 -2.82
C ALA A 324 -12.75 18.86 -2.39
N PHE A 325 -13.46 18.22 -3.32
CA PHE A 325 -14.79 17.62 -3.08
C PHE A 325 -15.86 18.58 -2.54
N GLY A 326 -15.67 19.91 -2.68
CA GLY A 326 -16.61 20.93 -2.19
C GLY A 326 -16.46 21.28 -0.71
N LEU A 327 -15.55 20.63 0.03
CA LEU A 327 -15.42 20.75 1.49
C LEU A 327 -14.90 22.12 1.98
N GLY A 328 -14.39 22.97 1.08
CA GLY A 328 -13.71 24.22 1.47
C GLY A 328 -12.33 23.96 2.10
N ARG A 329 -11.83 24.90 2.89
CA ARG A 329 -10.47 24.87 3.48
C ARG A 329 -10.43 25.23 4.98
N THR A 330 -11.59 25.25 5.64
CA THR A 330 -11.79 25.73 7.01
C THR A 330 -13.00 25.01 7.60
N PHE A 331 -13.00 24.69 8.90
CA PHE A 331 -14.18 24.11 9.55
C PHE A 331 -15.35 25.11 9.68
N PRO A 332 -16.62 24.64 9.62
CA PRO A 332 -17.07 23.29 9.31
C PRO A 332 -17.21 23.05 7.80
N HIS A 333 -16.96 21.82 7.36
CA HIS A 333 -17.06 21.43 5.94
C HIS A 333 -18.48 20.97 5.60
N PRO A 334 -19.22 21.61 4.66
CA PRO A 334 -20.59 21.23 4.34
C PRO A 334 -20.67 19.94 3.52
N LEU A 335 -21.73 19.15 3.72
CA LEU A 335 -22.01 17.91 3.01
C LEU A 335 -23.36 17.99 2.29
N ASP A 336 -23.32 18.49 1.05
CA ASP A 336 -24.50 18.66 0.19
C ASP A 336 -24.08 18.62 -1.30
N GLY A 337 -25.05 18.70 -2.21
CA GLY A 337 -24.86 18.63 -3.66
C GLY A 337 -25.72 17.54 -4.30
N ASN A 338 -25.41 17.15 -5.53
CA ASN A 338 -25.97 15.94 -6.15
C ASN A 338 -25.31 14.66 -5.60
N ASP A 339 -25.84 13.49 -5.93
CA ASP A 339 -25.40 12.21 -5.34
C ASP A 339 -23.90 11.91 -5.54
N LEU A 340 -23.32 12.33 -6.67
CA LEU A 340 -21.88 12.17 -6.94
C LEU A 340 -21.02 13.18 -6.15
N GLU A 341 -21.53 14.40 -5.97
CA GLU A 341 -20.88 15.44 -5.15
C GLU A 341 -20.91 15.03 -3.67
N LEU A 342 -22.07 14.61 -3.15
CA LEU A 342 -22.23 14.12 -1.79
C LEU A 342 -21.38 12.86 -1.54
N ALA A 343 -21.37 11.90 -2.46
CA ALA A 343 -20.52 10.73 -2.35
C ALA A 343 -19.02 11.10 -2.33
N GLY A 344 -18.58 12.05 -3.16
CA GLY A 344 -17.21 12.57 -3.16
C GLY A 344 -16.84 13.30 -1.87
N ALA A 345 -17.73 14.15 -1.37
CA ALA A 345 -17.55 14.90 -0.13
C ALA A 345 -17.47 13.96 1.09
N VAL A 346 -18.47 13.09 1.27
CA VAL A 346 -18.49 12.09 2.36
C VAL A 346 -17.27 11.17 2.26
N ALA A 347 -16.87 10.75 1.06
CA ALA A 347 -15.70 9.92 0.84
C ALA A 347 -14.39 10.55 1.36
N ALA A 348 -14.27 11.88 1.34
CA ALA A 348 -13.10 12.63 1.82
C ALA A 348 -13.25 13.15 3.27
N THR A 349 -14.15 12.55 4.05
CA THR A 349 -14.37 12.87 5.47
C THR A 349 -14.27 11.60 6.34
N PRO A 350 -14.11 11.73 7.68
CA PRO A 350 -14.11 10.59 8.61
C PRO A 350 -15.39 9.76 8.60
N PHE A 351 -16.48 10.27 8.01
CA PHE A 351 -17.75 9.56 7.90
C PHE A 351 -17.68 8.35 6.95
N VAL A 352 -16.72 8.31 6.01
CA VAL A 352 -16.52 7.13 5.16
C VAL A 352 -16.00 5.92 5.96
N ASP A 353 -15.25 6.15 7.04
CA ASP A 353 -14.78 5.08 7.93
C ASP A 353 -15.88 4.66 8.91
N GLU A 354 -16.77 5.58 9.32
CA GLU A 354 -18.00 5.21 10.03
C GLU A 354 -18.89 4.30 9.17
N LEU A 355 -19.02 4.58 7.86
CA LEU A 355 -19.72 3.71 6.91
C LEU A 355 -19.04 2.34 6.80
N THR A 356 -17.72 2.34 6.60
CA THR A 356 -16.91 1.12 6.43
C THR A 356 -16.98 0.21 7.66
N VAL A 357 -16.84 0.75 8.88
CA VAL A 357 -17.04 -0.01 10.13
C VAL A 357 -18.50 -0.45 10.28
N SER A 358 -19.49 0.38 9.95
CA SER A 358 -20.91 -0.02 10.02
C SER A 358 -21.24 -1.18 9.08
N PHE A 359 -20.58 -1.26 7.93
CA PHE A 359 -20.71 -2.37 6.99
C PHE A 359 -19.94 -3.61 7.45
N ALA A 360 -18.73 -3.45 7.98
CA ALA A 360 -17.94 -4.55 8.56
C ALA A 360 -18.65 -5.24 9.74
N LEU A 361 -19.31 -4.48 10.62
CA LEU A 361 -20.11 -5.04 11.71
C LEU A 361 -21.37 -5.77 11.22
N ARG A 362 -21.92 -5.40 10.06
CA ARG A 362 -23.00 -6.17 9.41
C ARG A 362 -22.47 -7.48 8.83
N ALA A 363 -21.32 -7.44 8.16
CA ALA A 363 -20.68 -8.63 7.61
C ALA A 363 -20.29 -9.65 8.70
N LEU A 364 -19.71 -9.19 9.81
CA LEU A 364 -19.38 -10.00 11.00
C LEU A 364 -20.57 -10.85 11.47
N VAL A 365 -21.78 -10.27 11.46
CA VAL A 365 -23.02 -10.95 11.86
C VAL A 365 -23.62 -11.78 10.73
N ALA A 366 -23.68 -11.25 9.51
CA ALA A 366 -24.39 -11.84 8.38
C ALA A 366 -23.66 -13.02 7.72
N GLU A 367 -22.32 -13.00 7.73
CA GLU A 367 -21.47 -14.11 7.28
C GLU A 367 -21.07 -15.03 8.45
N GLU A 368 -21.57 -14.77 9.67
CA GLU A 368 -21.32 -15.54 10.90
C GLU A 368 -19.81 -15.77 11.17
N LEU A 369 -19.02 -14.69 11.14
CA LEU A 369 -17.56 -14.78 11.22
C LEU A 369 -17.10 -15.11 12.65
N GLY A 370 -16.21 -16.09 12.78
CA GLY A 370 -15.68 -16.58 14.05
C GLY A 370 -16.66 -17.41 14.90
N ALA A 371 -17.73 -17.92 14.29
CA ALA A 371 -18.78 -18.67 14.98
C ALA A 371 -18.43 -20.16 15.25
N ASP A 372 -17.58 -20.79 14.43
CA ASP A 372 -17.22 -22.22 14.55
C ASP A 372 -15.74 -22.48 14.94
N ASP A 373 -15.14 -23.59 14.52
CA ASP A 373 -13.76 -23.99 14.87
C ASP A 373 -12.72 -23.75 13.75
N ALA A 374 -13.15 -23.26 12.60
CA ALA A 374 -12.28 -22.69 11.58
C ALA A 374 -12.00 -21.21 11.91
N PRO A 375 -10.74 -20.74 11.89
CA PRO A 375 -10.45 -19.32 11.98
C PRO A 375 -10.90 -18.61 10.70
N ASP A 376 -11.69 -17.55 10.82
CA ASP A 376 -12.08 -16.65 9.72
C ASP A 376 -11.15 -15.44 9.65
N LEU A 377 -11.19 -14.69 8.53
CA LEU A 377 -10.48 -13.42 8.35
C LEU A 377 -11.46 -12.31 7.97
N LEU A 378 -11.56 -11.28 8.81
CA LEU A 378 -12.24 -10.02 8.51
C LEU A 378 -11.19 -8.94 8.28
N ALA A 379 -11.03 -8.53 7.02
CA ALA A 379 -10.05 -7.52 6.59
C ALA A 379 -10.73 -6.18 6.31
N VAL A 380 -10.58 -5.21 7.21
CA VAL A 380 -11.20 -3.88 7.12
C VAL A 380 -10.14 -2.85 6.76
N SER A 381 -10.28 -2.19 5.61
CA SER A 381 -9.40 -1.08 5.21
C SER A 381 -10.13 0.27 5.30
N LEU A 382 -9.69 1.09 6.24
CA LEU A 382 -10.23 2.40 6.62
C LEU A 382 -9.51 3.48 5.81
N SER A 383 -10.27 4.26 5.03
CA SER A 383 -9.76 5.08 3.92
C SER A 383 -9.96 6.59 4.10
N ALA A 384 -10.51 7.06 5.22
CA ALA A 384 -10.70 8.51 5.44
C ALA A 384 -9.35 9.23 5.54
N THR A 385 -8.42 8.68 6.34
CA THR A 385 -7.09 9.25 6.60
C THR A 385 -6.33 9.61 5.33
N ASP A 386 -6.31 8.73 4.33
CA ASP A 386 -5.68 8.99 3.04
C ASP A 386 -6.32 10.15 2.26
N ARG A 387 -7.65 10.17 2.17
CA ARG A 387 -8.37 11.19 1.39
C ARG A 387 -8.34 12.56 2.08
N VAL A 388 -8.38 12.59 3.41
CA VAL A 388 -8.14 13.79 4.22
C VAL A 388 -6.69 14.27 4.04
N GLY A 389 -5.71 13.37 4.12
CA GLY A 389 -4.30 13.69 3.85
C GLY A 389 -4.06 14.21 2.43
N HIS A 390 -4.76 13.67 1.42
CA HIS A 390 -4.72 14.18 0.05
C HIS A 390 -5.37 15.57 -0.10
N ALA A 391 -6.49 15.85 0.56
CA ALA A 391 -7.20 17.13 0.43
C ALA A 391 -6.53 18.28 1.23
N PHE A 392 -6.05 18.00 2.44
CA PHE A 392 -5.60 19.01 3.40
C PHE A 392 -4.11 18.89 3.80
N GLY A 393 -3.49 17.73 3.57
CA GLY A 393 -2.14 17.42 4.04
C GLY A 393 -2.17 16.80 5.44
N PRO A 394 -1.28 15.84 5.76
CA PRO A 394 -1.31 15.16 7.05
C PRO A 394 -1.07 16.11 8.23
N GLU A 395 -0.47 17.28 8.02
CA GLU A 395 -0.15 18.26 9.06
C GLU A 395 -1.29 19.26 9.44
N SER A 396 -2.48 19.13 8.82
CA SER A 396 -3.62 20.04 9.01
C SER A 396 -4.46 19.78 10.28
N LEU A 397 -5.52 20.57 10.47
CA LEU A 397 -6.51 20.39 11.54
C LEU A 397 -7.52 19.27 11.21
N GLU A 398 -7.89 19.12 9.95
CA GLU A 398 -8.72 18.04 9.42
C GLU A 398 -8.09 16.67 9.68
N ALA A 399 -6.76 16.56 9.51
CA ALA A 399 -6.02 15.34 9.83
C ALA A 399 -6.02 15.02 11.35
N GLU A 400 -5.98 16.05 12.20
CA GLU A 400 -6.05 15.91 13.66
C GLU A 400 -7.45 15.44 14.11
N ASP A 401 -8.53 16.04 13.57
CA ASP A 401 -9.90 15.62 13.85
C ASP A 401 -10.25 14.24 13.26
N ASN A 402 -9.73 13.92 12.08
CA ASN A 402 -9.85 12.59 11.49
C ASN A 402 -9.21 11.52 12.38
N PHE A 403 -8.01 11.75 12.94
CA PHE A 403 -7.38 10.79 13.84
C PHE A 403 -8.23 10.51 15.10
N ALA A 404 -8.78 11.56 15.73
CA ALA A 404 -9.68 11.42 16.87
C ALA A 404 -10.98 10.65 16.55
N ARG A 405 -11.50 10.81 15.32
CA ARG A 405 -12.69 10.09 14.85
C ARG A 405 -12.39 8.64 14.46
N LEU A 406 -11.23 8.40 13.86
CA LEU A 406 -10.70 7.07 13.53
C LEU A 406 -10.52 6.22 14.80
N ASP A 407 -9.90 6.76 15.84
CA ASP A 407 -9.73 6.08 17.14
C ASP A 407 -11.08 5.60 17.72
N ARG A 408 -12.13 6.44 17.60
CA ARG A 408 -13.50 6.08 18.01
C ARG A 408 -14.16 5.02 17.13
N GLN A 409 -13.87 4.96 15.82
CA GLN A 409 -14.37 3.89 14.95
C GLN A 409 -13.61 2.58 15.19
N LEU A 410 -12.31 2.65 15.46
CA LEU A 410 -11.49 1.52 15.88
C LEU A 410 -12.02 0.93 17.20
N ALA A 411 -12.25 1.76 18.22
CA ALA A 411 -12.83 1.33 19.49
C ALA A 411 -14.20 0.64 19.32
N ARG A 412 -15.05 1.18 18.45
CA ARG A 412 -16.35 0.59 18.10
C ARG A 412 -16.21 -0.77 17.41
N LEU A 413 -15.25 -0.93 16.51
CA LEU A 413 -14.98 -2.19 15.82
C LEU A 413 -14.44 -3.26 16.78
N LEU A 414 -13.42 -2.91 17.58
CA LEU A 414 -12.81 -3.79 18.57
C LEU A 414 -13.81 -4.26 19.63
N ALA A 415 -14.63 -3.34 20.17
CA ALA A 415 -15.64 -3.67 21.18
C ALA A 415 -16.68 -4.66 20.67
N ALA A 416 -17.22 -4.45 19.46
CA ALA A 416 -18.24 -5.33 18.89
C ALA A 416 -17.68 -6.71 18.45
N VAL A 417 -16.41 -6.77 18.03
CA VAL A 417 -15.73 -8.05 17.76
C VAL A 417 -15.47 -8.81 19.07
N ASN A 418 -15.03 -8.12 20.12
CA ASN A 418 -14.86 -8.73 21.45
C ASN A 418 -16.21 -9.24 22.02
N GLU A 419 -17.30 -8.47 21.89
CA GLU A 419 -18.64 -8.91 22.29
C GLU A 419 -19.11 -10.16 21.52
N ARG A 420 -18.75 -10.28 20.23
CA ARG A 420 -19.25 -11.34 19.36
C ARG A 420 -18.42 -12.63 19.37
N VAL A 421 -17.08 -12.52 19.48
CA VAL A 421 -16.13 -13.63 19.31
C VAL A 421 -15.28 -13.87 20.56
N GLY A 422 -14.98 -12.80 21.32
CA GLY A 422 -14.08 -12.80 22.47
C GLY A 422 -12.64 -12.45 22.10
N ALA A 423 -11.98 -11.59 22.89
CA ALA A 423 -10.58 -11.22 22.73
C ALA A 423 -9.64 -12.43 22.87
N GLU A 424 -10.00 -13.43 23.69
CA GLU A 424 -9.24 -14.69 23.82
C GLU A 424 -9.34 -15.60 22.57
N ARG A 425 -10.12 -15.18 21.57
CA ARG A 425 -10.34 -15.84 20.28
C ARG A 425 -10.09 -14.96 19.06
N THR A 426 -9.66 -13.72 19.27
CA THR A 426 -9.47 -12.75 18.19
C THR A 426 -7.99 -12.39 18.09
N LEU A 427 -7.37 -12.68 16.96
CA LEU A 427 -6.07 -12.13 16.60
C LEU A 427 -6.30 -10.80 15.88
N VAL A 428 -5.94 -9.68 16.51
CA VAL A 428 -5.99 -8.36 15.89
C VAL A 428 -4.64 -8.07 15.22
N VAL A 429 -4.69 -7.61 13.97
CA VAL A 429 -3.53 -7.10 13.23
C VAL A 429 -3.87 -5.70 12.76
N LEU A 430 -3.03 -4.71 13.04
CA LEU A 430 -3.21 -3.34 12.54
C LEU A 430 -1.91 -2.82 11.91
N SER A 431 -2.03 -2.26 10.71
CA SER A 431 -0.94 -1.53 10.05
C SER A 431 -1.49 -0.52 9.03
N ALA A 432 -0.62 0.01 8.18
CA ALA A 432 -0.98 0.84 7.03
C ALA A 432 -0.33 0.30 5.75
N ASP A 433 -0.89 0.67 4.61
CA ASP A 433 -0.38 0.36 3.27
C ASP A 433 0.74 1.33 2.81
N HIS A 434 0.77 2.53 3.41
CA HIS A 434 1.85 3.50 3.37
C HIS A 434 1.66 4.55 4.48
N GLY A 435 2.68 5.37 4.71
CA GLY A 435 2.53 6.65 5.38
C GLY A 435 2.09 7.73 4.38
N GLY A 436 2.52 8.98 4.61
CA GLY A 436 2.25 10.11 3.72
C GLY A 436 3.12 11.33 4.02
N CYS A 437 3.57 12.03 2.98
CA CYS A 437 4.34 13.27 3.07
C CYS A 437 3.50 14.46 3.54
N GLU A 438 4.09 15.39 4.29
CA GLU A 438 3.55 16.75 4.46
C GLU A 438 3.43 17.48 3.11
N THR A 439 2.68 18.58 3.07
CA THR A 439 2.63 19.44 1.88
C THR A 439 4.02 19.95 1.46
N ALA A 440 4.21 20.21 0.17
CA ALA A 440 5.48 20.71 -0.36
C ALA A 440 5.89 22.04 0.30
N GLU A 441 4.92 22.91 0.54
CA GLU A 441 5.08 24.20 1.22
C GLU A 441 5.51 24.03 2.69
N GLN A 442 5.05 22.98 3.38
CA GLN A 442 5.53 22.63 4.72
C GLN A 442 7.00 22.16 4.70
N GLY A 443 7.43 21.50 3.62
CA GLY A 443 8.85 21.20 3.37
C GLY A 443 9.70 22.45 3.12
N GLU A 444 9.21 23.39 2.32
CA GLU A 444 9.86 24.70 2.10
C GLU A 444 9.99 25.51 3.40
N ALA A 445 8.97 25.49 4.26
CA ALA A 445 9.00 26.14 5.57
C ALA A 445 10.08 25.57 6.52
N LEU A 446 10.51 24.31 6.32
CA LEU A 446 11.63 23.68 7.01
C LEU A 446 12.99 23.94 6.34
N GLY A 447 13.04 24.77 5.28
CA GLY A 447 14.25 25.06 4.52
C GLY A 447 14.67 23.95 3.54
N LEU A 448 13.78 22.98 3.28
CA LEU A 448 13.98 21.94 2.28
C LEU A 448 13.55 22.44 0.90
N ARG A 449 13.96 21.74 -0.15
CA ARG A 449 13.49 22.01 -1.52
C ARG A 449 12.20 21.22 -1.78
N GLY A 450 11.14 21.62 -1.09
CA GLY A 450 9.80 21.12 -1.40
C GLY A 450 9.41 21.48 -2.84
N ALA A 451 8.63 20.63 -3.49
CA ALA A 451 8.15 20.90 -4.85
C ALA A 451 6.84 20.15 -5.14
N ARG A 452 5.96 20.77 -5.91
CA ARG A 452 4.79 20.10 -6.52
C ARG A 452 5.16 19.74 -7.95
N ILE A 453 5.37 18.46 -8.25
CA ILE A 453 5.75 17.96 -9.56
C ILE A 453 4.51 17.35 -10.23
N THR A 454 4.09 17.86 -11.39
CA THR A 454 2.90 17.31 -12.09
C THR A 454 3.25 16.27 -13.16
N PRO A 455 2.32 15.37 -13.53
CA PRO A 455 2.50 14.44 -14.64
C PRO A 455 2.84 15.14 -15.96
N GLU A 456 2.22 16.30 -16.23
CA GLU A 456 2.42 17.09 -17.43
C GLU A 456 3.85 17.62 -17.52
N GLU A 457 4.46 18.03 -16.40
CA GLU A 457 5.84 18.52 -16.37
C GLU A 457 6.87 17.41 -16.64
N LEU A 458 6.63 16.20 -16.13
CA LEU A 458 7.47 15.03 -16.39
C LEU A 458 7.33 14.57 -17.84
N VAL A 459 6.11 14.49 -18.37
CA VAL A 459 5.85 14.16 -19.78
C VAL A 459 6.41 15.25 -20.71
N ALA A 460 6.30 16.53 -20.36
CA ALA A 460 6.90 17.63 -21.14
C ALA A 460 8.43 17.55 -21.17
N ALA A 461 9.08 17.27 -20.04
CA ALA A 461 10.53 17.05 -19.98
C ALA A 461 10.97 15.86 -20.84
N ALA A 462 10.25 14.74 -20.75
CA ALA A 462 10.51 13.54 -21.55
C ALA A 462 10.29 13.78 -23.06
N ARG A 463 9.21 14.49 -23.45
CA ARG A 463 8.93 14.86 -24.84
C ARG A 463 9.96 15.86 -25.39
N ALA A 464 10.46 16.79 -24.57
CA ALA A 464 11.53 17.69 -24.94
C ALA A 464 12.86 16.93 -25.17
N PHE A 465 13.18 15.94 -24.33
CA PHE A 465 14.28 15.00 -24.56
C PHE A 465 14.09 14.22 -25.86
N ALA A 466 12.95 13.56 -26.07
CA ALA A 466 12.71 12.71 -27.24
C ALA A 466 12.70 13.51 -28.55
N LYS A 467 12.16 14.74 -28.55
CA LYS A 467 12.26 15.68 -29.68
C LYS A 467 13.70 16.09 -29.99
N ARG A 468 14.51 16.36 -28.97
CA ARG A 468 15.90 16.86 -29.12
C ARG A 468 16.87 15.75 -29.53
N GLU A 469 16.80 14.59 -28.88
CA GLU A 469 17.75 13.49 -29.04
C GLU A 469 17.36 12.50 -30.14
N LEU A 470 16.05 12.34 -30.40
CA LEU A 470 15.49 11.31 -31.28
C LEU A 470 14.60 11.91 -32.40
N GLY A 471 14.47 13.23 -32.46
CA GLY A 471 13.69 13.96 -33.48
C GLY A 471 12.17 13.81 -33.38
N ASP A 472 11.65 13.21 -32.30
CA ASP A 472 10.28 12.66 -32.27
C ASP A 472 9.73 12.68 -30.83
N PRO A 473 8.86 13.64 -30.45
CA PRO A 473 8.30 13.71 -29.10
C PRO A 473 7.33 12.56 -28.80
N ASP A 474 6.68 12.00 -29.82
CA ASP A 474 5.62 11.00 -29.68
C ASP A 474 6.18 9.57 -29.47
N LEU A 475 7.47 9.48 -29.09
CA LEU A 475 8.09 8.30 -28.50
C LEU A 475 7.79 8.17 -26.99
N VAL A 476 7.19 9.19 -26.37
CA VAL A 476 6.72 9.17 -24.97
C VAL A 476 5.21 8.94 -24.95
N LEU A 477 4.80 7.75 -24.49
CA LEU A 477 3.40 7.37 -24.36
C LEU A 477 2.71 8.26 -23.32
N GLY A 478 3.26 8.36 -22.12
CA GLY A 478 2.68 9.11 -21.01
C GLY A 478 3.38 8.85 -19.67
N TYR A 479 2.64 9.07 -18.59
CA TYR A 479 3.07 8.86 -17.21
C TYR A 479 1.99 8.08 -16.43
N ALA A 480 2.43 7.12 -15.64
CA ALA A 480 1.64 6.50 -14.58
C ALA A 480 2.57 6.31 -13.37
N ASN A 481 2.13 6.71 -12.18
CA ASN A 481 3.01 6.95 -11.04
C ASN A 481 3.85 5.71 -10.68
N PRO A 482 5.19 5.82 -10.46
CA PRO A 482 6.06 6.99 -10.55
C PRO A 482 6.91 6.98 -11.84
N SER A 483 6.39 6.41 -12.93
CA SER A 483 7.16 6.04 -14.13
C SER A 483 6.72 6.72 -15.41
N LEU A 484 7.70 7.12 -16.22
CA LEU A 484 7.52 7.54 -17.60
C LEU A 484 7.55 6.33 -18.54
N TRP A 485 6.70 6.35 -19.57
CA TRP A 485 6.50 5.25 -20.51
C TRP A 485 6.89 5.64 -21.93
N LEU A 486 7.59 4.75 -22.64
CA LEU A 486 8.06 4.94 -24.00
C LEU A 486 7.33 4.01 -24.98
N ASP A 487 7.15 4.44 -26.23
CA ASP A 487 6.70 3.56 -27.31
C ASP A 487 7.87 2.64 -27.72
N ARG A 488 8.10 1.61 -26.89
CA ARG A 488 9.16 0.60 -27.06
C ARG A 488 9.13 -0.01 -28.47
N ALA A 489 7.94 -0.18 -29.04
CA ALA A 489 7.75 -0.74 -30.38
C ALA A 489 8.14 0.24 -31.50
N ARG A 490 7.84 1.55 -31.38
CA ARG A 490 8.28 2.60 -32.32
C ARG A 490 9.77 2.87 -32.21
N LEU A 491 10.35 2.80 -31.02
CA LEU A 491 11.80 2.82 -30.81
C LEU A 491 12.45 1.66 -31.58
N GLN A 492 12.00 0.42 -31.37
CA GLN A 492 12.50 -0.76 -32.07
C GLN A 492 12.32 -0.67 -33.61
N ARG A 493 11.15 -0.22 -34.10
CA ARG A 493 10.90 0.02 -35.55
C ARG A 493 11.85 1.07 -36.15
N ARG A 494 12.42 1.96 -35.33
CA ARG A 494 13.42 2.96 -35.73
C ARG A 494 14.88 2.52 -35.50
N GLY A 495 15.11 1.27 -35.10
CA GLY A 495 16.45 0.75 -34.79
C GLY A 495 17.04 1.26 -33.47
N LEU A 496 16.22 1.86 -32.60
CA LEU A 496 16.63 2.40 -31.31
C LEU A 496 16.40 1.35 -30.20
N SER A 497 17.38 1.17 -29.32
CA SER A 497 17.23 0.33 -28.12
C SER A 497 16.38 1.06 -27.07
N PRO A 498 15.23 0.49 -26.62
CA PRO A 498 14.42 1.10 -25.57
C PRO A 498 15.20 1.33 -24.28
N ARG A 499 15.98 0.32 -23.84
CA ARG A 499 16.87 0.42 -22.67
C ARG A 499 17.81 1.62 -22.78
N ALA A 500 18.54 1.77 -23.89
CA ALA A 500 19.51 2.86 -24.05
C ALA A 500 18.86 4.25 -24.13
N VAL A 501 17.60 4.33 -24.60
CA VAL A 501 16.81 5.57 -24.57
C VAL A 501 16.33 5.87 -23.15
N ALA A 502 15.87 4.86 -22.41
CA ALA A 502 15.47 4.99 -21.01
C ALA A 502 16.65 5.41 -20.10
N GLU A 503 17.84 4.84 -20.30
CA GLU A 503 19.06 5.22 -19.57
C GLU A 503 19.40 6.71 -19.77
N ARG A 504 19.38 7.21 -21.01
CA ARG A 504 19.63 8.62 -21.34
C ARG A 504 18.51 9.58 -20.90
N LEU A 505 17.26 9.11 -20.87
CA LEU A 505 16.14 9.87 -20.32
C LEU A 505 16.27 9.99 -18.79
N ALA A 506 16.62 8.90 -18.10
CA ALA A 506 16.90 8.91 -16.66
C ALA A 506 18.04 9.88 -16.31
N GLU A 507 19.15 9.86 -17.06
CA GLU A 507 20.23 10.86 -16.95
C GLU A 507 19.73 12.31 -17.12
N THR A 508 18.80 12.54 -18.05
CA THR A 508 18.20 13.87 -18.27
C THR A 508 17.30 14.31 -17.12
N LEU A 509 16.59 13.38 -16.47
CA LEU A 509 15.71 13.67 -15.34
C LEU A 509 16.48 13.94 -14.04
N ARG A 510 17.60 13.23 -13.79
CA ARG A 510 18.52 13.53 -12.67
C ARG A 510 19.13 14.93 -12.70
N ALA A 511 19.02 15.65 -13.81
CA ALA A 511 19.48 17.03 -13.95
C ALA A 511 18.44 18.08 -13.52
N ARG A 512 17.23 17.68 -13.09
CA ARG A 512 16.24 18.59 -12.47
C ARG A 512 16.55 18.82 -10.99
N ASP A 513 16.27 20.01 -10.47
CA ASP A 513 16.47 20.36 -9.05
C ASP A 513 15.47 19.70 -8.07
N ASP A 514 14.39 19.09 -8.58
CA ASP A 514 13.28 18.46 -7.83
C ASP A 514 13.28 16.91 -7.86
N VAL A 515 14.11 16.32 -8.74
CA VAL A 515 14.37 14.87 -8.80
C VAL A 515 15.57 14.54 -7.90
N TYR A 516 15.50 13.42 -7.20
CA TYR A 516 16.64 12.86 -6.44
C TYR A 516 17.44 11.87 -7.29
N ASP A 517 16.74 10.93 -7.92
CA ASP A 517 17.32 9.96 -8.85
C ASP A 517 16.25 9.52 -9.88
N ALA A 518 16.68 8.91 -10.98
CA ALA A 518 15.81 8.27 -11.94
C ALA A 518 16.48 6.98 -12.46
N PHE A 519 15.70 5.93 -12.66
CA PHE A 519 16.21 4.60 -13.01
C PHE A 519 15.57 4.09 -14.29
N ALA A 520 16.39 3.63 -15.24
CA ALA A 520 15.90 2.84 -16.36
C ALA A 520 15.53 1.43 -15.85
N THR A 521 14.24 1.10 -15.89
CA THR A 521 13.67 -0.13 -15.32
C THR A 521 14.38 -1.38 -15.83
N GLU A 522 14.59 -1.47 -17.14
CA GLU A 522 15.24 -2.61 -17.81
C GLU A 522 16.70 -2.79 -17.35
N ALA A 523 17.42 -1.70 -17.07
CA ALA A 523 18.79 -1.76 -16.56
C ALA A 523 18.87 -2.27 -15.10
N LEU A 524 17.87 -1.96 -14.25
CA LEU A 524 17.75 -2.55 -12.91
C LEU A 524 17.33 -4.02 -12.97
N LEU A 525 16.40 -4.38 -13.86
CA LEU A 525 15.94 -5.76 -14.02
C LEU A 525 17.04 -6.71 -14.50
N GLU A 526 17.88 -6.28 -15.45
CA GLU A 526 19.00 -7.08 -15.99
C GLU A 526 20.27 -7.00 -15.15
N GLY A 527 20.54 -5.86 -14.50
CA GLY A 527 21.76 -5.66 -13.72
C GLY A 527 21.81 -6.46 -12.41
N ASP A 528 20.65 -6.76 -11.84
CA ASP A 528 20.54 -7.35 -10.51
C ASP A 528 20.39 -8.88 -10.51
N LEU A 529 21.39 -9.56 -11.06
CA LEU A 529 21.56 -11.01 -10.97
C LEU A 529 22.30 -11.43 -9.68
N ARG A 530 22.44 -10.55 -8.67
CA ARG A 530 23.32 -10.78 -7.50
C ARG A 530 22.86 -10.25 -6.15
N ALA A 531 21.94 -9.28 -6.04
CA ALA A 531 21.21 -9.10 -4.78
C ALA A 531 20.16 -10.23 -4.67
N THR A 532 19.95 -10.76 -3.46
CA THR A 532 18.86 -11.73 -3.27
C THR A 532 17.51 -11.04 -3.41
N SER A 533 16.50 -11.77 -3.87
CA SER A 533 15.11 -11.29 -3.94
C SER A 533 14.42 -11.23 -2.56
N GLU A 534 15.17 -11.48 -1.49
CA GLU A 534 14.71 -11.33 -0.11
C GLU A 534 14.72 -9.85 0.26
N LEU A 535 13.63 -9.40 0.88
CA LEU A 535 13.54 -8.08 1.47
C LEU A 535 14.40 -8.08 2.74
N ASP A 536 15.31 -7.11 2.83
CA ASP A 536 16.21 -6.90 3.95
C ASP A 536 15.49 -6.03 4.98
N ASP A 537 15.34 -6.55 6.19
CA ASP A 537 14.57 -5.97 7.29
C ASP A 537 15.41 -5.09 8.22
N GLY A 538 16.74 -5.24 8.23
CA GLY A 538 17.63 -4.66 9.24
C GLY A 538 18.62 -3.57 8.79
N ALA A 539 18.88 -3.41 7.49
CA ALA A 539 19.96 -2.54 6.99
C ALA A 539 19.49 -1.33 6.17
N LEU A 540 20.43 -0.42 5.86
CA LEU A 540 20.24 0.64 4.86
C LEU A 540 20.12 0.03 3.45
N VAL A 541 18.93 -0.47 3.12
CA VAL A 541 18.61 -1.06 1.81
C VAL A 541 18.86 -0.02 0.72
N PRO A 542 19.79 -0.27 -0.24
CA PRO A 542 20.09 0.69 -1.29
C PRO A 542 18.85 1.07 -2.08
N LEU A 543 18.68 2.35 -2.39
CA LEU A 543 17.51 2.88 -3.12
C LEU A 543 17.21 2.09 -4.40
N SER A 544 18.25 1.72 -5.16
CA SER A 544 18.12 0.89 -6.36
C SER A 544 17.51 -0.50 -6.08
N ARG A 545 17.79 -1.12 -4.92
CA ARG A 545 17.18 -2.41 -4.51
C ARG A 545 15.71 -2.23 -4.09
N ARG A 546 15.38 -1.13 -3.40
CA ARG A 546 13.99 -0.78 -3.06
C ARG A 546 13.16 -0.52 -4.32
N VAL A 547 13.72 0.20 -5.30
CA VAL A 547 13.12 0.40 -6.63
C VAL A 547 13.03 -0.93 -7.38
N ARG A 548 14.07 -1.77 -7.38
CA ARG A 548 14.04 -3.11 -7.99
C ARG A 548 12.94 -4.02 -7.41
N ALA A 549 12.64 -3.90 -6.12
CA ALA A 549 11.53 -4.60 -5.45
C ALA A 549 10.14 -4.05 -5.84
N SER A 550 10.07 -2.83 -6.41
CA SER A 550 8.85 -2.23 -6.96
C SER A 550 8.60 -2.52 -8.45
N LEU A 551 9.53 -3.21 -9.15
CA LEU A 551 9.49 -3.38 -10.61
C LEU A 551 9.06 -4.78 -11.05
N TYR A 552 8.00 -4.86 -11.88
CA TYR A 552 7.51 -6.09 -12.49
C TYR A 552 7.53 -5.99 -14.04
N PRO A 553 8.15 -6.95 -14.75
CA PRO A 553 8.24 -6.92 -16.22
C PRO A 553 6.89 -6.80 -16.93
N GLY A 554 6.76 -5.82 -17.81
CA GLY A 554 5.54 -5.60 -18.60
C GLY A 554 4.38 -4.89 -17.88
N ARG A 555 4.55 -4.52 -16.60
CA ARG A 555 3.60 -3.66 -15.86
C ARG A 555 4.24 -2.38 -15.30
N SER A 556 5.56 -2.35 -15.11
CA SER A 556 6.29 -1.12 -14.77
C SER A 556 6.77 -0.37 -16.02
N GLY A 557 6.77 0.97 -15.96
CA GLY A 557 7.22 1.84 -17.05
C GLY A 557 8.74 1.85 -17.25
N ASP A 558 9.19 2.48 -18.34
CA ASP A 558 10.61 2.44 -18.77
C ASP A 558 11.57 3.23 -17.86
N VAL A 559 11.12 4.34 -17.29
CA VAL A 559 11.94 5.18 -16.39
C VAL A 559 11.18 5.52 -15.11
N TYR A 560 11.61 4.93 -13.99
CA TYR A 560 11.12 5.20 -12.64
C TYR A 560 11.74 6.51 -12.12
N VAL A 561 10.94 7.42 -11.58
CA VAL A 561 11.38 8.70 -11.02
C VAL A 561 11.34 8.64 -9.48
N VAL A 562 12.40 9.11 -8.82
CA VAL A 562 12.42 9.33 -7.37
C VAL A 562 12.46 10.84 -7.10
N PRO A 563 11.42 11.43 -6.49
CA PRO A 563 11.41 12.84 -6.15
C PRO A 563 12.36 13.10 -4.97
N ARG A 564 12.77 14.36 -4.75
CA ARG A 564 13.48 14.73 -3.51
C ARG A 564 12.57 14.61 -2.29
N PRO A 565 13.13 14.50 -1.07
CA PRO A 565 12.34 14.57 0.16
C PRO A 565 11.50 15.86 0.21
N HIS A 566 10.21 15.71 0.52
CA HIS A 566 9.16 16.75 0.44
C HIS A 566 8.89 17.34 -0.96
N SER A 567 9.42 16.72 -2.02
CA SER A 567 8.91 16.90 -3.38
C SER A 567 7.86 15.83 -3.69
N LEU A 568 6.73 16.26 -4.25
CA LEU A 568 5.51 15.49 -4.40
C LEU A 568 5.25 15.14 -5.87
N LEU A 569 5.15 13.85 -6.19
CA LEU A 569 4.68 13.38 -7.51
C LEU A 569 3.15 13.40 -7.51
N LEU A 570 2.56 14.50 -7.96
CA LEU A 570 1.12 14.71 -7.83
C LEU A 570 0.32 13.86 -8.84
N GLN A 571 -0.87 13.42 -8.42
CA GLN A 571 -1.84 12.76 -9.29
C GLN A 571 -2.61 13.79 -10.15
N ASN A 572 -2.86 14.98 -9.59
CA ASN A 572 -3.49 16.15 -10.23
C ASN A 572 -3.12 17.44 -9.45
N ALA A 573 -3.58 18.61 -9.89
CA ALA A 573 -3.29 19.89 -9.23
C ALA A 573 -4.16 20.20 -7.99
N GLU A 574 -5.19 19.40 -7.72
CA GLU A 574 -6.24 19.64 -6.71
C GLU A 574 -5.99 18.94 -5.37
N ILE A 575 -4.90 18.15 -5.24
CA ILE A 575 -4.46 17.58 -3.95
C ILE A 575 -3.43 18.47 -3.25
N ALA A 576 -3.52 18.55 -1.92
CA ALA A 576 -2.58 19.26 -1.06
C ALA A 576 -1.28 18.47 -0.88
N ALA A 577 -1.37 17.20 -0.51
CA ALA A 577 -0.24 16.29 -0.31
C ALA A 577 -0.44 14.93 -1.02
N THR A 578 0.61 14.10 -1.02
CA THR A 578 0.58 12.73 -1.58
C THR A 578 1.68 11.89 -0.95
N HIS A 579 1.51 10.57 -1.10
CA HIS A 579 2.47 9.52 -0.81
C HIS A 579 3.06 8.97 -2.13
N GLY A 580 3.74 7.81 -2.11
CA GLY A 580 4.27 7.11 -3.29
C GLY A 580 5.79 7.22 -3.47
N SER A 581 6.51 7.87 -2.56
CA SER A 581 7.97 7.99 -2.58
C SER A 581 8.67 6.97 -1.66
N PRO A 582 9.96 6.67 -1.85
CA PRO A 582 10.72 5.75 -1.00
C PRO A 582 11.09 6.35 0.38
N TRP A 583 10.72 7.60 0.67
CA TRP A 583 11.21 8.30 1.86
C TRP A 583 10.54 7.82 3.16
N ALA A 584 11.12 8.18 4.31
CA ALA A 584 10.70 7.64 5.60
C ALA A 584 9.22 7.94 5.90
N TYR A 585 8.76 9.18 5.67
CA TYR A 585 7.38 9.61 5.91
C TYR A 585 6.32 8.81 5.11
N ASP A 586 6.68 8.24 3.96
CA ASP A 586 5.78 7.42 3.12
C ASP A 586 5.91 5.92 3.39
N SER A 587 7.05 5.46 3.92
CA SER A 587 7.35 4.04 4.12
C SER A 587 7.29 3.57 5.57
N HIS A 588 7.37 4.48 6.54
CA HIS A 588 7.20 4.23 7.97
C HIS A 588 5.72 4.16 8.31
N VAL A 589 5.30 3.03 8.89
CA VAL A 589 3.91 2.76 9.26
C VAL A 589 3.88 2.11 10.65
N PRO A 590 2.78 2.23 11.42
CA PRO A 590 2.63 1.42 12.62
C PRO A 590 2.47 -0.05 12.22
N LEU A 591 2.96 -0.95 13.05
CA LEU A 591 2.71 -2.39 12.92
C LEU A 591 2.38 -2.92 14.32
N LEU A 592 1.15 -3.42 14.46
CA LEU A 592 0.54 -3.86 15.71
C LEU A 592 -0.03 -5.27 15.52
N VAL A 593 0.24 -6.14 16.49
CA VAL A 593 -0.41 -7.46 16.59
C VAL A 593 -0.84 -7.65 18.04
N ALA A 594 -2.07 -8.12 18.29
CA ALA A 594 -2.59 -8.36 19.64
C ALA A 594 -3.51 -9.60 19.67
N GLY A 595 -3.60 -10.27 20.81
CA GLY A 595 -4.46 -11.46 20.99
C GLY A 595 -3.70 -12.76 21.28
N PRO A 596 -4.30 -13.93 21.04
CA PRO A 596 -3.77 -15.22 21.51
C PRO A 596 -2.37 -15.57 21.00
N GLY A 597 -1.45 -15.85 21.92
CA GLY A 597 -0.06 -16.21 21.64
C GLY A 597 0.88 -15.01 21.38
N VAL A 598 0.34 -13.79 21.48
CA VAL A 598 1.06 -12.53 21.28
C VAL A 598 1.39 -11.90 22.63
N ARG A 599 2.68 -11.59 22.82
CA ARG A 599 3.23 -10.94 24.00
C ARG A 599 3.11 -9.41 23.85
N PRO A 600 2.44 -8.69 24.78
CA PRO A 600 2.40 -7.23 24.73
C PRO A 600 3.78 -6.59 24.94
N GLY A 601 4.07 -5.49 24.24
CA GLY A 601 5.34 -4.77 24.35
C GLY A 601 5.64 -3.83 23.18
N ILE A 602 6.68 -3.01 23.32
CA ILE A 602 7.17 -2.10 22.27
C ILE A 602 8.50 -2.60 21.72
N HIS A 603 8.54 -2.80 20.40
CA HIS A 603 9.62 -3.40 19.63
C HIS A 603 10.24 -2.34 18.70
N ALA A 604 11.40 -1.80 19.08
CA ALA A 604 12.11 -0.77 18.30
C ALA A 604 13.05 -1.37 17.22
N ALA A 605 13.07 -2.69 17.06
CA ALA A 605 13.84 -3.37 16.02
C ALA A 605 13.32 -2.97 14.63
N PRO A 606 14.19 -2.70 13.64
CA PRO A 606 13.77 -2.52 12.26
C PRO A 606 13.04 -3.78 11.75
N VAL A 607 11.86 -3.57 11.16
CA VAL A 607 11.02 -4.63 10.57
C VAL A 607 10.30 -4.08 9.33
N GLY A 608 9.55 -4.90 8.62
CA GLY A 608 8.72 -4.46 7.49
C GLY A 608 7.32 -5.08 7.46
N PRO A 609 6.28 -4.36 7.00
CA PRO A 609 4.89 -4.86 6.98
C PRO A 609 4.69 -6.16 6.18
N HIS A 610 5.59 -6.43 5.23
CA HIS A 610 5.65 -7.68 4.47
C HIS A 610 5.87 -8.94 5.35
N GLN A 611 6.31 -8.79 6.61
CA GLN A 611 6.49 -9.89 7.56
C GLN A 611 5.16 -10.34 8.22
N LEU A 612 4.09 -9.53 8.13
CA LEU A 612 2.80 -9.81 8.79
C LEU A 612 2.14 -11.09 8.30
N ALA A 613 2.05 -11.34 6.99
CA ALA A 613 1.39 -12.53 6.45
C ALA A 613 2.03 -13.84 6.96
N THR A 614 3.37 -13.89 7.00
CA THR A 614 4.13 -15.05 7.54
C THR A 614 3.98 -15.17 9.05
N THR A 615 3.90 -14.05 9.77
CA THR A 615 3.69 -13.99 11.23
C THR A 615 2.30 -14.49 11.62
N VAL A 616 1.25 -14.07 10.91
CA VAL A 616 -0.13 -14.54 11.12
C VAL A 616 -0.25 -16.02 10.77
N ALA A 617 0.40 -16.49 9.69
CA ALA A 617 0.42 -17.92 9.36
C ALA A 617 1.05 -18.77 10.48
N LEU A 618 2.14 -18.27 11.09
CA LEU A 618 2.81 -18.91 12.23
C LEU A 618 1.92 -18.97 13.48
N LEU A 619 1.27 -17.86 13.84
CA LEU A 619 0.33 -17.77 14.97
C LEU A 619 -0.89 -18.69 14.81
N LEU A 620 -1.40 -18.85 13.59
CA LEU A 620 -2.50 -19.77 13.27
C LEU A 620 -2.04 -21.24 13.12
N GLY A 621 -0.75 -21.50 13.01
CA GLY A 621 -0.20 -22.83 12.75
C GLY A 621 -0.53 -23.37 11.35
N ILE A 622 -0.57 -22.51 10.34
CA ILE A 622 -0.86 -22.83 8.93
C ILE A 622 0.35 -22.52 8.03
N PRO A 623 0.42 -23.07 6.79
CA PRO A 623 1.43 -22.67 5.82
C PRO A 623 1.33 -21.18 5.47
N ALA A 624 2.47 -20.48 5.40
CA ALA A 624 2.52 -19.11 4.89
C ALA A 624 2.17 -19.05 3.38
N PRO A 625 1.71 -17.90 2.86
CA PRO A 625 1.33 -17.77 1.46
C PRO A 625 2.49 -18.06 0.49
N ALA A 626 2.17 -18.64 -0.67
CA ALA A 626 3.18 -18.94 -1.68
C ALA A 626 3.82 -17.64 -2.20
N GLY A 627 5.11 -17.46 -1.95
CA GLY A 627 5.88 -16.27 -2.32
C GLY A 627 6.08 -15.24 -1.20
N ALA A 628 5.47 -15.45 -0.02
CA ALA A 628 5.72 -14.65 1.18
C ALA A 628 7.18 -14.73 1.65
N THR A 629 7.61 -13.73 2.40
CA THR A 629 8.91 -13.75 3.09
C THR A 629 9.04 -14.92 4.07
N ARG A 630 10.27 -15.39 4.28
CA ARG A 630 10.61 -16.41 5.29
C ARG A 630 10.72 -15.83 6.69
N HIS A 631 10.79 -14.51 6.82
CA HIS A 631 11.05 -13.80 8.07
C HIS A 631 9.73 -13.45 8.75
N ALA A 632 9.33 -14.25 9.73
CA ALA A 632 8.24 -13.91 10.66
C ALA A 632 8.76 -13.05 11.82
N LEU A 633 7.88 -12.26 12.42
CA LEU A 633 8.14 -11.52 13.66
C LEU A 633 8.07 -12.50 14.83
N THR A 634 9.17 -13.18 15.13
CA THR A 634 9.20 -14.24 16.16
C THR A 634 9.37 -13.73 17.59
N ASP A 635 9.67 -12.45 17.78
CA ASP A 635 9.94 -11.83 19.08
C ASP A 635 8.68 -11.37 19.83
N LEU A 636 7.56 -11.14 19.13
CA LEU A 636 6.23 -11.00 19.75
C LEU A 636 5.66 -12.32 20.29
N LEU A 637 6.24 -13.47 19.95
CA LEU A 637 5.68 -14.76 20.36
C LEU A 637 5.81 -14.96 21.87
N ASP A 638 4.77 -15.47 22.51
CA ASP A 638 4.84 -15.90 23.90
C ASP A 638 5.84 -17.05 24.10
N ALA A 639 6.45 -17.15 25.28
CA ALA A 639 7.47 -18.16 25.59
C ALA A 639 6.93 -19.62 25.65
N GLY A 640 5.63 -19.82 25.42
CA GLY A 640 4.99 -21.13 25.22
C GLY A 640 4.65 -21.46 23.76
N ALA A 641 4.86 -20.53 22.83
CA ALA A 641 4.73 -20.80 21.40
C ALA A 641 5.88 -21.69 20.90
N PRO A 642 5.66 -22.58 19.93
CA PRO A 642 6.75 -23.33 19.31
C PRO A 642 7.69 -22.39 18.55
N GLY A 643 9.00 -22.62 18.67
CA GLY A 643 10.00 -21.97 17.80
C GLY A 643 9.90 -22.43 16.34
N PRO A 644 10.51 -21.67 15.41
CA PRO A 644 10.47 -21.94 13.96
C PRO A 644 11.26 -23.19 13.54
#